data_AF-A0A438K862-F1
#
_entry.id   AF-A0A438K862-F1
#
_cell.length_a   1.000
_cell.length_b   1.000
_cell.length_c   1.000
_cell.angle_alpha   90.00
_cell.angle_beta   90.00
_cell.angle_gamma   90.00
#
_symmetry.space_group_name_H-M   'P 1'
#
loop_
_entity.id
_entity.type
_entity.pdbx_description
1 polymer ?
#
loop_
_entity_poly.entity_id
_entity_poly.type
_entity_poly.pdbx_seq_one_letter_code
_entity_poly.pdbx_strand_id
1 'polypeptide(L)'
;MGSLEHPLSSLSIEGSVKADGESSRESTRNNYYSMNNGSNVNPGGGSGGTILLFLRSLALGEAAVLSSIGGHGSLHGGGGGGGGRIHFHWSDIPTGDVYQPIASVKGSIHSRLPCKAILFFLFLFLRPEHKGLVWRYEGPFPVLGKVGKVSYQVELPTKSICSSFANVKFLVFVDADEHHLVTFQISRHHDSVVSVCGIFCYQTTVGHGGGLARDQSGMGENGTVTGKACPRGLYGIFCEECPAGTYKNVTGSDRSLCRHCPYHELPRRAIYISVRGGIAETPCPYKCISDRYHMPHCYTALEELIYTFGGPWLFCLLLLGVLILLALVLSVARMKFVGVDESPGPAPTQHGSQIDHSFPFLESLNEVLETNRAEESQSHVHRMYFMGPNTFSEPWHLPHTPPEQIKEIVYEGAFNGFVDEINAIAAYQWWEGSMHSILSILAYPLAWSWQQWRRRKKLQQLREFVRSGYDHACLRSCRSRALYEGLKVAATSDLMLAHVDFFLGGDEKRTDLPFRLQQRFPMSLPFGGDGSYMAPFSLNSDNILTSLMSQAIPPTTWYRLVAGLNAQLRLVRRGRLRVTFRPVLRWLETHASPALRVHGVQVDLAWFQSTACGYCQYGLLVYAVEDETESTPVDGVDGAIQNEHQSR
;
A
#
# COMPACT_ATOMS: atom_id res chain seq x y z
N MET A 1 14.75 -59.54 -26.34
CA MET A 1 14.92 -59.65 -24.88
C MET A 1 13.57 -59.50 -24.22
N GLY A 2 13.25 -60.37 -23.26
CA GLY A 2 11.88 -60.51 -22.73
C GLY A 2 10.95 -61.21 -23.72
N SER A 3 9.72 -61.46 -23.28
CA SER A 3 8.61 -61.96 -24.10
C SER A 3 7.33 -61.19 -23.80
N LEU A 4 6.25 -61.45 -24.57
CA LEU A 4 4.93 -60.89 -24.31
C LEU A 4 4.38 -61.30 -22.93
N GLU A 5 4.61 -62.54 -22.53
CA GLU A 5 4.14 -63.09 -21.24
C GLU A 5 5.03 -62.67 -20.07
N HIS A 6 6.34 -62.48 -20.34
CA HIS A 6 7.34 -62.13 -19.34
C HIS A 6 8.23 -60.97 -19.84
N PRO A 7 7.72 -59.72 -19.79
CA PRO A 7 8.51 -58.53 -20.11
C PRO A 7 9.54 -58.23 -19.01
N LEU A 8 10.65 -57.58 -19.38
CA LEU A 8 11.62 -57.10 -18.39
C LEU A 8 11.01 -55.94 -17.59
N SER A 9 11.18 -55.96 -16.27
CA SER A 9 10.65 -54.92 -15.37
C SER A 9 11.30 -53.55 -15.58
N SER A 10 12.62 -53.52 -15.77
CA SER A 10 13.37 -52.31 -16.10
C SER A 10 14.65 -52.66 -16.86
N LEU A 11 15.02 -51.84 -17.84
CA LEU A 11 16.30 -51.91 -18.54
C LEU A 11 17.02 -50.58 -18.43
N SER A 12 18.19 -50.56 -17.79
CA SER A 12 19.08 -49.39 -17.77
C SER A 12 20.21 -49.57 -18.78
N ILE A 13 20.41 -48.60 -19.66
CA ILE A 13 21.46 -48.59 -20.68
C ILE A 13 22.40 -47.43 -20.39
N GLU A 14 23.62 -47.73 -19.96
CA GLU A 14 24.69 -46.73 -19.75
C GLU A 14 25.72 -46.71 -20.90
N GLY A 15 25.75 -47.77 -21.72
CA GLY A 15 26.64 -47.92 -22.88
C GLY A 15 25.90 -47.87 -24.21
N SER A 16 26.18 -48.80 -25.13
CA SER A 16 25.56 -48.81 -26.47
C SER A 16 24.75 -50.07 -26.76
N VAL A 17 23.56 -49.91 -27.31
CA VAL A 17 22.79 -50.98 -27.96
C VAL A 17 22.85 -50.77 -29.47
N LYS A 18 23.50 -51.71 -30.17
CA LYS A 18 23.78 -51.61 -31.59
C LYS A 18 23.20 -52.81 -32.33
N ALA A 19 22.31 -52.54 -33.27
CA ALA A 19 21.85 -53.49 -34.29
C ALA A 19 22.58 -53.25 -35.62
N ASP A 20 23.79 -52.71 -35.56
CA ASP A 20 24.54 -52.23 -36.72
C ASP A 20 25.03 -53.39 -37.59
N GLY A 21 25.15 -53.15 -38.89
CA GLY A 21 25.73 -54.08 -39.83
C GLY A 21 27.26 -54.03 -39.81
N GLU A 22 27.91 -55.17 -40.05
CA GLU A 22 29.36 -55.22 -40.09
C GLU A 22 29.90 -54.47 -41.31
N SER A 23 30.83 -53.54 -41.09
CA SER A 23 31.51 -52.85 -42.19
C SER A 23 32.71 -53.68 -42.64
N SER A 24 32.95 -53.75 -43.95
CA SER A 24 34.11 -54.47 -44.47
C SER A 24 35.40 -53.86 -43.89
N ARG A 25 36.22 -54.67 -43.21
CA ARG A 25 37.51 -54.24 -42.66
C ARG A 25 38.52 -54.08 -43.78
N GLU A 26 39.26 -52.97 -43.78
CA GLU A 26 40.47 -52.83 -44.59
C GLU A 26 41.50 -53.87 -44.12
N SER A 27 41.77 -54.88 -44.96
CA SER A 27 42.88 -55.78 -44.72
C SER A 27 44.17 -54.99 -44.93
N THR A 28 44.83 -54.59 -43.84
CA THR A 28 46.20 -54.08 -43.86
C THR A 28 47.15 -55.25 -44.11
N ARG A 29 47.03 -55.90 -45.28
CA ARG A 29 48.05 -56.83 -45.77
C ARG A 29 48.89 -56.07 -46.77
N ASN A 30 50.07 -55.65 -46.29
CA ASN A 30 51.12 -55.06 -47.10
C ASN A 30 51.31 -55.82 -48.42
N ASN A 31 51.33 -55.05 -49.50
CA ASN A 31 51.77 -55.46 -50.83
C ASN A 31 53.07 -56.26 -50.75
N TYR A 32 53.05 -57.51 -51.25
CA TYR A 32 54.05 -57.99 -52.20
C TYR A 32 53.58 -59.31 -52.83
N TYR A 33 53.40 -59.28 -54.16
CA TYR A 33 53.11 -60.41 -55.06
C TYR A 33 51.82 -61.21 -54.85
N SER A 34 50.80 -60.91 -55.65
CA SER A 34 50.25 -61.93 -56.56
C SER A 34 49.35 -61.25 -57.59
N MET A 35 49.88 -61.13 -58.80
CA MET A 35 49.11 -60.84 -60.01
C MET A 35 48.57 -62.19 -60.48
N ASN A 36 47.28 -62.47 -60.27
CA ASN A 36 46.59 -63.48 -61.07
C ASN A 36 45.09 -63.24 -61.14
N ASN A 37 44.60 -63.37 -62.38
CA ASN A 37 43.21 -63.22 -62.82
C ASN A 37 42.23 -64.08 -62.01
N GLY A 38 41.36 -63.43 -61.26
CA GLY A 38 40.12 -63.95 -60.72
C GLY A 38 39.22 -62.76 -60.43
N SER A 39 37.93 -62.82 -60.75
CA SER A 39 36.97 -61.76 -60.46
C SER A 39 37.00 -61.44 -58.95
N ASN A 40 37.68 -60.36 -58.56
CA ASN A 40 37.69 -59.87 -57.19
C ASN A 40 36.29 -59.35 -56.85
N VAL A 41 35.42 -60.25 -56.39
CA VAL A 41 34.14 -59.89 -55.79
C VAL A 41 34.47 -59.19 -54.49
N ASN A 42 34.47 -57.86 -54.53
CA ASN A 42 34.72 -57.05 -53.36
C ASN A 42 33.54 -57.20 -52.38
N PRO A 43 33.81 -57.36 -51.08
CA PRO A 43 32.76 -57.62 -50.10
C PRO A 43 31.86 -56.40 -49.91
N GLY A 44 30.55 -56.63 -49.95
CA GLY A 44 29.53 -55.65 -49.59
C GLY A 44 29.45 -55.44 -48.07
N GLY A 45 28.81 -54.35 -47.66
CA GLY A 45 28.54 -54.08 -46.25
C GLY A 45 27.51 -55.05 -45.69
N GLY A 46 27.71 -55.52 -44.46
CA GLY A 46 26.76 -56.37 -43.76
C GLY A 46 25.47 -55.62 -43.43
N SER A 47 24.32 -56.29 -43.56
CA SER A 47 23.05 -55.73 -43.11
C SER A 47 22.94 -55.78 -41.58
N GLY A 48 22.34 -54.75 -40.99
CA GLY A 48 22.09 -54.68 -39.57
C GLY A 48 21.07 -55.72 -39.08
N GLY A 49 21.19 -56.09 -37.80
CA GLY A 49 20.32 -57.07 -37.15
C GLY A 49 18.97 -56.49 -36.72
N THR A 50 18.14 -57.32 -36.06
CA THR A 50 16.90 -56.88 -35.41
C THR A 50 16.98 -57.12 -33.91
N ILE A 51 16.78 -56.07 -33.11
CA ILE A 51 16.68 -56.13 -31.66
C ILE A 51 15.23 -55.82 -31.26
N LEU A 52 14.57 -56.80 -30.65
CA LEU A 52 13.21 -56.66 -30.11
C LEU A 52 13.28 -56.66 -28.58
N LEU A 53 12.73 -55.63 -27.94
CA LEU A 53 12.78 -55.44 -26.50
C LEU A 53 11.36 -55.38 -25.92
N PHE A 54 11.00 -56.34 -25.06
CA PHE A 54 9.75 -56.33 -24.30
C PHE A 54 10.03 -55.81 -22.88
N LEU A 55 9.62 -54.58 -22.59
CA LEU A 55 9.99 -53.86 -21.37
C LEU A 55 8.76 -53.21 -20.71
N ARG A 56 8.81 -53.05 -19.39
CA ARG A 56 7.92 -52.16 -18.62
C ARG A 56 8.47 -50.75 -18.45
N SER A 57 9.79 -50.63 -18.21
CA SER A 57 10.47 -49.34 -18.10
C SER A 57 11.87 -49.35 -18.72
N LEU A 58 12.31 -48.20 -19.25
CA LEU A 58 13.62 -47.99 -19.85
C LEU A 58 14.32 -46.78 -19.22
N ALA A 59 15.58 -46.92 -18.84
CA ALA A 59 16.42 -45.80 -18.40
C ALA A 59 17.63 -45.68 -19.34
N LEU A 60 17.80 -44.52 -19.99
CA LEU A 60 18.95 -44.21 -20.83
C LEU A 60 19.88 -43.25 -20.09
N GLY A 61 21.14 -43.66 -19.91
CA GLY A 61 22.20 -42.84 -19.35
C GLY A 61 22.62 -41.68 -20.28
N GLU A 62 23.37 -40.73 -19.72
CA GLU A 62 23.75 -39.48 -20.40
C GLU A 62 24.58 -39.69 -21.69
N ALA A 63 25.32 -40.80 -21.78
CA ALA A 63 26.14 -41.17 -22.93
C ALA A 63 25.65 -42.44 -23.66
N ALA A 64 24.38 -42.82 -23.48
CA ALA A 64 23.85 -44.03 -24.08
C ALA A 64 23.73 -43.93 -25.61
N VAL A 65 24.08 -44.98 -26.34
CA VAL A 65 24.03 -44.99 -27.82
C VAL A 65 23.07 -46.07 -28.32
N LEU A 66 22.01 -45.69 -29.03
CA LEU A 66 21.12 -46.60 -29.73
C LEU A 66 21.41 -46.50 -31.24
N SER A 67 21.89 -47.57 -31.87
CA SER A 67 22.29 -47.53 -33.28
C SER A 67 21.74 -48.70 -34.08
N SER A 68 21.24 -48.42 -35.29
CA SER A 68 20.77 -49.41 -36.26
C SER A 68 21.29 -49.11 -37.68
N ILE A 69 22.56 -48.75 -37.78
CA ILE A 69 23.22 -48.31 -39.01
C ILE A 69 23.72 -49.52 -39.81
N GLY A 70 23.52 -49.52 -41.13
CA GLY A 70 24.00 -50.57 -42.02
C GLY A 70 25.52 -50.55 -42.20
N GLY A 71 26.11 -51.70 -42.50
CA GLY A 71 27.55 -51.83 -42.71
C GLY A 71 28.02 -51.12 -43.98
N HIS A 72 29.18 -50.48 -43.92
CA HIS A 72 29.81 -49.85 -45.09
C HIS A 72 30.48 -50.89 -45.99
N GLY A 73 30.24 -50.79 -47.31
CA GLY A 73 30.89 -51.62 -48.32
C GLY A 73 32.38 -51.28 -48.49
N SER A 74 33.11 -52.12 -49.22
CA SER A 74 34.55 -51.94 -49.41
C SER A 74 34.90 -50.73 -50.28
N LEU A 75 36.13 -50.23 -50.14
CA LEU A 75 36.64 -49.08 -50.91
C LEU A 75 36.75 -49.31 -52.42
N HIS A 76 36.80 -50.56 -52.88
CA HIS A 76 37.07 -50.91 -54.27
C HIS A 76 35.85 -51.49 -55.02
N GLY A 77 34.66 -51.42 -54.40
CA GLY A 77 33.38 -51.88 -54.96
C GLY A 77 32.59 -52.72 -53.97
N GLY A 78 31.27 -52.57 -53.91
CA GLY A 78 30.39 -53.32 -52.99
C GLY A 78 29.26 -52.46 -52.43
N GLY A 79 28.02 -52.95 -52.51
CA GLY A 79 26.85 -52.23 -52.00
C GLY A 79 26.86 -52.04 -50.48
N GLY A 80 26.22 -50.98 -50.01
CA GLY A 80 26.06 -50.71 -48.59
C GLY A 80 25.03 -51.65 -47.97
N GLY A 81 25.29 -52.15 -46.77
CA GLY A 81 24.36 -53.01 -46.05
C GLY A 81 23.12 -52.23 -45.61
N GLY A 82 21.96 -52.88 -45.59
CA GLY A 82 20.74 -52.28 -45.03
C GLY A 82 20.90 -52.00 -43.53
N GLY A 83 20.29 -50.94 -43.02
CA GLY A 83 20.29 -50.67 -41.58
C GLY A 83 19.49 -51.70 -40.78
N GLY A 84 19.81 -51.81 -39.50
CA GLY A 84 19.13 -52.71 -38.57
C GLY A 84 17.77 -52.19 -38.11
N ARG A 85 17.12 -52.94 -37.22
CA ARG A 85 15.85 -52.56 -36.60
C ARG A 85 15.91 -52.70 -35.10
N ILE A 86 15.55 -51.65 -34.37
CA ILE A 86 15.36 -51.70 -32.92
C ILE A 86 13.87 -51.40 -32.65
N HIS A 87 13.16 -52.34 -32.03
CA HIS A 87 11.75 -52.17 -31.69
C HIS A 87 11.53 -52.29 -30.18
N PHE A 88 10.90 -51.26 -29.60
CA PHE A 88 10.49 -51.22 -28.20
C PHE A 88 9.02 -51.60 -28.06
N HIS A 89 8.76 -52.73 -27.41
CA HIS A 89 7.42 -53.19 -27.07
C HIS A 89 7.13 -52.95 -25.59
N TRP A 90 6.27 -51.98 -25.30
CA TRP A 90 5.84 -51.63 -23.95
C TRP A 90 4.71 -52.57 -23.49
N SER A 91 4.90 -53.32 -22.40
CA SER A 91 3.87 -54.26 -21.91
C SER A 91 2.64 -53.52 -21.40
N ASP A 92 2.86 -52.54 -20.51
CA ASP A 92 1.82 -51.73 -19.88
C ASP A 92 2.25 -50.27 -19.92
N ILE A 93 1.47 -49.42 -20.60
CA ILE A 93 1.65 -47.97 -20.56
C ILE A 93 0.68 -47.47 -19.50
N PRO A 94 1.15 -46.97 -18.35
CA PRO A 94 0.25 -46.52 -17.28
C PRO A 94 -0.59 -45.35 -17.79
N THR A 95 -1.89 -45.54 -17.89
CA THR A 95 -2.85 -44.48 -18.25
C THR A 95 -3.78 -44.26 -17.06
N GLY A 96 -3.69 -43.10 -16.40
CA GLY A 96 -4.48 -42.75 -15.22
C GLY A 96 -3.96 -41.47 -14.55
N ASP A 97 -4.59 -41.05 -13.44
CA ASP A 97 -4.32 -39.78 -12.75
C ASP A 97 -2.86 -39.59 -12.30
N VAL A 98 -2.10 -40.69 -12.24
CA VAL A 98 -0.67 -40.70 -11.95
C VAL A 98 0.07 -41.40 -13.10
N TYR A 99 0.24 -40.70 -14.21
CA TYR A 99 1.14 -41.16 -15.28
C TYR A 99 2.59 -41.23 -14.75
N GLN A 100 3.22 -42.39 -14.94
CA GLN A 100 4.64 -42.59 -14.67
C GLN A 100 5.36 -42.80 -16.02
N PRO A 101 6.42 -42.04 -16.32
CA PRO A 101 7.09 -42.14 -17.61
C PRO A 101 7.69 -43.53 -17.81
N ILE A 102 7.37 -44.15 -18.95
CA ILE A 102 7.85 -45.49 -19.31
C ILE A 102 9.33 -45.48 -19.74
N ALA A 103 9.84 -44.33 -20.14
CA ALA A 103 11.25 -44.13 -20.42
C ALA A 103 11.77 -42.87 -19.70
N SER A 104 12.93 -42.98 -19.06
CA SER A 104 13.68 -41.85 -18.50
C SER A 104 14.98 -41.68 -19.27
N VAL A 105 15.12 -40.54 -19.94
CA VAL A 105 16.32 -40.20 -20.71
C VAL A 105 17.06 -39.09 -19.97
N LYS A 106 18.28 -39.36 -19.51
CA LYS A 106 19.10 -38.38 -18.79
C LYS A 106 19.93 -37.48 -19.72
N GLY A 107 20.05 -37.80 -21.01
CA GLY A 107 20.72 -37.00 -22.04
C GLY A 107 19.77 -36.41 -23.09
N SER A 108 20.28 -35.59 -24.02
CA SER A 108 19.51 -35.08 -25.16
C SER A 108 19.56 -36.03 -26.36
N ILE A 109 18.43 -36.25 -27.03
CA ILE A 109 18.33 -37.15 -28.19
C ILE A 109 18.62 -36.36 -29.48
N HIS A 110 19.65 -36.76 -30.23
CA HIS A 110 19.91 -36.24 -31.57
C HIS A 110 19.96 -37.35 -32.62
N SER A 111 19.28 -37.11 -33.74
CA SER A 111 19.45 -37.84 -35.00
C SER A 111 20.51 -37.11 -35.83
N ARG A 112 21.76 -37.60 -35.79
CA ARG A 112 22.92 -37.19 -36.62
C ARG A 112 23.22 -35.67 -36.70
N LEU A 113 24.27 -35.27 -36.00
CA LEU A 113 25.39 -34.50 -36.57
C LEU A 113 26.67 -34.98 -35.86
N PRO A 114 27.73 -35.42 -36.56
CA PRO A 114 28.99 -35.66 -35.89
C PRO A 114 29.49 -34.31 -35.38
N CYS A 115 29.79 -34.22 -34.08
CA CYS A 115 30.58 -33.13 -33.52
C CYS A 115 31.96 -33.15 -34.20
N LYS A 116 32.09 -32.55 -35.38
CA LYS A 116 33.39 -32.31 -36.01
C LYS A 116 34.08 -31.25 -35.16
N ALA A 117 35.10 -31.66 -34.42
CA ALA A 117 36.04 -30.76 -33.78
C ALA A 117 36.60 -29.79 -34.84
N ILE A 118 36.18 -28.52 -34.80
CA ILE A 118 36.78 -27.45 -35.58
C ILE A 118 38.08 -27.07 -34.86
N LEU A 119 39.19 -27.61 -35.34
CA LEU A 119 40.53 -27.24 -34.90
C LEU A 119 40.99 -25.98 -35.67
N PHE A 120 41.07 -24.87 -34.94
CA PHE A 120 41.83 -23.62 -35.16
C PHE A 120 42.67 -23.45 -36.45
N PHE A 121 42.40 -22.37 -37.19
CA PHE A 121 43.43 -21.49 -37.79
C PHE A 121 42.87 -20.06 -37.87
N LEU A 122 43.33 -19.16 -37.00
CA LEU A 122 43.17 -17.71 -37.19
C LEU A 122 44.50 -17.04 -36.88
N PHE A 123 45.28 -16.78 -37.91
CA PHE A 123 46.36 -15.79 -37.89
C PHE A 123 46.08 -14.79 -39.02
N LEU A 124 46.25 -13.51 -38.68
CA LEU A 124 46.38 -12.33 -39.54
C LEU A 124 45.15 -11.45 -39.83
N PHE A 125 45.37 -10.17 -39.49
CA PHE A 125 44.69 -8.93 -39.87
C PHE A 125 43.43 -8.48 -39.10
N LEU A 126 43.68 -7.78 -37.99
CA LEU A 126 42.83 -6.67 -37.54
C LEU A 126 43.37 -5.36 -38.14
N ARG A 127 42.54 -4.69 -38.95
CA ARG A 127 42.55 -3.22 -39.11
C ARG A 127 41.21 -2.69 -38.56
N PRO A 128 41.18 -1.54 -37.87
CA PRO A 128 39.95 -1.02 -37.27
C PRO A 128 39.29 0.02 -38.18
N GLU A 129 37.96 0.00 -38.29
CA GLU A 129 37.18 1.21 -38.57
C GLU A 129 35.76 1.15 -37.96
N HIS A 130 35.56 2.06 -37.00
CA HIS A 130 34.40 2.91 -36.70
C HIS A 130 32.92 2.45 -36.68
N LYS A 131 32.29 2.90 -35.57
CA LYS A 131 30.99 3.58 -35.38
C LYS A 131 29.67 2.76 -35.37
N GLY A 132 29.12 2.67 -34.15
CA GLY A 132 27.75 3.14 -33.86
C GLY A 132 26.63 2.09 -33.83
N LEU A 133 25.65 2.37 -32.97
CA LEU A 133 24.38 1.68 -32.70
C LEU A 133 24.43 0.47 -31.75
N VAL A 134 23.79 0.63 -30.58
CA VAL A 134 23.29 -0.49 -29.78
C VAL A 134 21.81 -0.27 -29.46
N TRP A 135 21.05 -1.32 -29.71
CA TRP A 135 19.61 -1.46 -29.68
C TRP A 135 19.03 -1.54 -28.26
N ARG A 136 17.76 -1.14 -28.13
CA ARG A 136 16.91 -1.29 -26.94
C ARG A 136 16.31 -2.71 -26.94
N TYR A 137 16.47 -3.45 -25.85
CA TYR A 137 15.91 -4.79 -25.68
C TYR A 137 14.58 -4.73 -24.91
N GLU A 138 13.53 -5.36 -25.45
CA GLU A 138 12.25 -5.64 -24.78
C GLU A 138 12.05 -7.17 -24.74
N GLY A 139 12.07 -7.77 -23.55
CA GLY A 139 11.97 -9.23 -23.34
C GLY A 139 12.02 -9.64 -21.85
N PRO A 140 11.60 -10.88 -21.49
CA PRO A 140 10.59 -11.17 -20.45
C PRO A 140 11.10 -11.25 -19.00
N PHE A 141 12.26 -10.68 -18.69
CA PHE A 141 12.86 -10.79 -17.36
C PHE A 141 12.62 -9.52 -16.51
N PRO A 142 12.19 -9.63 -15.24
CA PRO A 142 12.03 -8.47 -14.38
C PRO A 142 13.40 -7.90 -14.00
N VAL A 143 13.65 -6.64 -14.33
CA VAL A 143 14.87 -5.90 -13.96
C VAL A 143 14.78 -5.52 -12.48
N LEU A 144 15.69 -6.03 -11.66
CA LEU A 144 15.74 -5.76 -10.21
C LEU A 144 16.38 -4.40 -9.89
N GLY A 145 17.23 -3.87 -10.77
CA GLY A 145 17.85 -2.55 -10.58
C GLY A 145 18.92 -2.20 -11.60
N LYS A 146 19.26 -0.91 -11.70
CA LYS A 146 20.28 -0.38 -12.63
C LYS A 146 21.63 -0.23 -11.91
N VAL A 147 22.68 -0.83 -12.46
CA VAL A 147 24.05 -0.74 -11.92
C VAL A 147 24.93 -0.03 -12.95
N GLY A 148 24.94 1.31 -12.92
CA GLY A 148 25.78 2.13 -13.82
C GLY A 148 25.14 2.52 -15.15
N LYS A 149 25.93 3.11 -16.06
CA LYS A 149 25.42 3.75 -17.30
C LYS A 149 24.86 2.77 -18.35
N VAL A 150 25.23 1.49 -18.29
CA VAL A 150 24.87 0.49 -19.33
C VAL A 150 24.59 -0.93 -18.78
N SER A 151 24.42 -1.10 -17.47
CA SER A 151 24.24 -2.43 -16.85
C SER A 151 22.95 -2.50 -16.03
N TYR A 152 22.25 -3.63 -16.12
CA TYR A 152 21.04 -3.95 -15.37
C TYR A 152 21.22 -5.27 -14.63
N GLN A 153 20.70 -5.35 -13.41
CA GLN A 153 20.68 -6.54 -12.57
C GLN A 153 19.34 -7.27 -12.76
N VAL A 154 19.40 -8.58 -13.02
CA VAL A 154 18.24 -9.42 -13.39
C VAL A 154 18.35 -10.77 -12.68
N GLU A 155 17.23 -11.38 -12.32
CA GLU A 155 17.14 -12.68 -11.61
C GLU A 155 16.93 -13.85 -12.59
N LEU A 156 17.62 -14.98 -12.38
CA LEU A 156 17.57 -16.18 -13.25
C LEU A 156 17.21 -17.44 -12.42
N PRO A 157 16.45 -18.43 -12.97
CA PRO A 157 15.98 -19.60 -12.22
C PRO A 157 17.07 -20.69 -11.96
N THR A 158 16.85 -21.47 -10.90
CA THR A 158 17.84 -22.23 -10.10
C THR A 158 18.30 -23.61 -10.61
N LYS A 159 18.31 -23.87 -11.92
CA LYS A 159 18.94 -25.10 -12.47
C LYS A 159 20.14 -24.77 -13.36
N SER A 160 21.27 -24.48 -12.71
CA SER A 160 22.59 -24.36 -13.34
C SER A 160 23.62 -25.15 -12.53
N ILE A 161 24.42 -25.98 -13.20
CA ILE A 161 25.58 -26.62 -12.58
C ILE A 161 26.77 -25.67 -12.79
N CYS A 162 27.23 -25.04 -11.71
CA CYS A 162 28.44 -24.23 -11.70
C CYS A 162 29.59 -25.06 -11.14
N SER A 163 30.73 -25.16 -11.85
CA SER A 163 32.00 -25.53 -11.23
C SER A 163 32.98 -24.36 -11.38
N SER A 164 33.68 -24.05 -10.29
CA SER A 164 34.51 -22.85 -10.15
C SER A 164 35.97 -23.12 -10.54
N PHE A 165 36.52 -22.30 -11.43
CA PHE A 165 37.96 -22.00 -11.46
C PHE A 165 38.19 -20.51 -11.76
N ALA A 166 38.98 -19.87 -10.89
CA ALA A 166 39.58 -18.53 -10.98
C ALA A 166 38.79 -17.44 -11.75
N ASN A 167 37.98 -16.66 -11.03
CA ASN A 167 37.56 -15.28 -11.36
C ASN A 167 37.15 -14.99 -12.82
N VAL A 168 36.43 -15.90 -13.48
CA VAL A 168 35.76 -15.62 -14.75
C VAL A 168 34.28 -15.98 -14.63
N LYS A 169 33.39 -15.01 -14.91
CA LYS A 169 31.94 -15.23 -14.99
C LYS A 169 31.58 -15.65 -16.41
N PHE A 170 31.03 -16.84 -16.59
CA PHE A 170 30.47 -17.31 -17.85
C PHE A 170 28.94 -17.13 -17.85
N LEU A 171 28.38 -16.69 -18.97
CA LEU A 171 26.93 -16.64 -19.19
C LEU A 171 26.62 -17.57 -20.38
N VAL A 172 25.79 -18.59 -20.14
CA VAL A 172 25.34 -19.55 -21.16
C VAL A 172 23.88 -19.27 -21.46
N PHE A 173 23.55 -18.99 -22.71
CA PHE A 173 22.17 -18.91 -23.17
C PHE A 173 21.79 -20.24 -23.82
N VAL A 174 20.66 -20.82 -23.40
CA VAL A 174 20.03 -21.96 -24.05
C VAL A 174 18.75 -21.42 -24.68
N ASP A 175 18.70 -21.36 -26.02
CA ASP A 175 17.46 -21.07 -26.72
C ASP A 175 16.61 -22.34 -26.80
N ALA A 176 15.29 -22.19 -26.69
CA ALA A 176 14.34 -23.30 -26.60
C ALA A 176 13.98 -23.89 -27.97
N ASP A 177 14.39 -23.27 -29.08
CA ASP A 177 14.17 -23.78 -30.41
C ASP A 177 15.45 -23.63 -31.26
N GLU A 178 15.89 -24.75 -31.85
CA GLU A 178 17.06 -24.93 -32.72
C GLU A 178 18.45 -25.09 -32.05
N HIS A 179 18.89 -26.35 -31.98
CA HIS A 179 20.17 -26.79 -31.44
C HIS A 179 21.35 -26.47 -32.39
N HIS A 180 21.93 -25.27 -32.29
CA HIS A 180 23.27 -24.99 -32.80
C HIS A 180 24.10 -24.21 -31.79
N LEU A 181 25.19 -24.81 -31.31
CA LEU A 181 26.15 -24.21 -30.37
C LEU A 181 27.45 -23.90 -31.12
N VAL A 182 27.76 -22.63 -31.34
CA VAL A 182 29.12 -22.18 -31.72
C VAL A 182 29.44 -20.91 -30.95
N THR A 183 30.44 -20.97 -30.08
CA THR A 183 30.95 -19.85 -29.29
C THR A 183 32.28 -19.36 -29.84
N PHE A 184 32.41 -18.04 -30.06
CA PHE A 184 33.70 -17.37 -30.08
C PHE A 184 33.60 -15.99 -29.43
N GLN A 185 34.50 -15.69 -28.49
CA GLN A 185 34.81 -14.30 -28.10
C GLN A 185 36.31 -14.19 -27.83
N ILE A 186 36.97 -13.26 -28.51
CA ILE A 186 38.39 -12.93 -28.29
C ILE A 186 38.44 -11.74 -27.32
N SER A 187 39.10 -11.92 -26.17
CA SER A 187 39.49 -10.82 -25.29
C SER A 187 41.00 -10.66 -25.35
N ARG A 188 41.47 -9.45 -25.62
CA ARG A 188 42.90 -9.10 -25.59
C ARG A 188 43.21 -8.53 -24.21
N HIS A 189 44.04 -9.23 -23.44
CA HIS A 189 44.90 -8.57 -22.46
C HIS A 189 46.25 -9.27 -22.43
N HIS A 190 47.29 -8.45 -22.25
CA HIS A 190 48.70 -8.79 -22.44
C HIS A 190 49.10 -10.10 -21.74
N ASP A 191 49.79 -10.93 -22.51
CA ASP A 191 50.60 -12.08 -22.12
C ASP A 191 49.88 -13.17 -21.32
N SER A 192 49.37 -14.20 -22.00
CA SER A 192 49.53 -15.63 -21.63
C SER A 192 48.73 -16.59 -22.53
N VAL A 193 49.29 -17.79 -22.66
CA VAL A 193 48.86 -18.97 -23.43
C VAL A 193 47.38 -19.30 -23.30
N VAL A 194 46.71 -19.49 -24.44
CA VAL A 194 45.32 -19.96 -24.54
C VAL A 194 45.29 -21.49 -24.41
N SER A 195 44.73 -22.00 -23.31
CA SER A 195 44.36 -23.42 -23.18
C SER A 195 42.88 -23.59 -23.51
N VAL A 196 42.56 -24.30 -24.58
CA VAL A 196 41.18 -24.64 -24.97
C VAL A 196 40.78 -25.92 -24.23
N CYS A 197 39.87 -25.81 -23.27
CA CYS A 197 39.25 -26.97 -22.63
C CYS A 197 37.99 -27.33 -23.43
N GLY A 198 37.99 -28.49 -24.10
CA GLY A 198 36.82 -29.00 -24.79
C GLY A 198 35.76 -29.47 -23.79
N ILE A 199 34.55 -28.91 -23.86
CA ILE A 199 33.39 -29.42 -23.13
C ILE A 199 32.93 -30.69 -23.85
N PHE A 200 33.08 -31.85 -23.22
CA PHE A 200 32.47 -33.08 -23.69
C PHE A 200 30.97 -33.03 -23.37
N CYS A 201 30.13 -32.79 -24.38
CA CYS A 201 28.69 -33.05 -24.27
C CYS A 201 28.48 -34.57 -24.28
N TYR A 202 28.14 -35.15 -23.14
CA TYR A 202 27.58 -36.50 -23.09
C TYR A 202 26.17 -36.43 -23.69
N GLN A 203 25.99 -36.99 -24.89
CA GLN A 203 24.73 -36.92 -25.62
C GLN A 203 24.23 -38.33 -25.93
N THR A 204 22.93 -38.56 -25.69
CA THR A 204 22.28 -39.82 -26.08
C THR A 204 22.04 -39.80 -27.59
N THR A 205 22.81 -40.58 -28.35
CA THR A 205 22.70 -40.58 -29.81
C THR A 205 21.81 -41.73 -30.28
N VAL A 206 20.80 -41.42 -31.09
CA VAL A 206 19.99 -42.41 -31.80
C VAL A 206 20.37 -42.37 -33.29
N GLY A 207 21.19 -43.32 -33.70
CA GLY A 207 21.68 -43.46 -35.08
C GLY A 207 20.85 -44.48 -35.85
N HIS A 208 20.30 -44.09 -36.99
CA HIS A 208 19.68 -45.02 -37.94
C HIS A 208 20.03 -44.58 -39.36
N GLY A 209 20.30 -45.53 -40.24
CA GLY A 209 20.67 -45.22 -41.62
C GLY A 209 21.24 -46.42 -42.37
N GLY A 210 21.25 -46.33 -43.69
CA GLY A 210 21.88 -47.33 -44.54
C GLY A 210 23.39 -47.26 -44.52
N GLY A 211 24.02 -48.39 -44.85
CA GLY A 211 25.45 -48.44 -45.16
C GLY A 211 25.74 -47.59 -46.40
N LEU A 212 26.81 -46.80 -46.33
CA LEU A 212 27.33 -46.07 -47.50
C LEU A 212 28.08 -47.04 -48.42
N ALA A 213 27.87 -46.89 -49.72
CA ALA A 213 28.69 -47.46 -50.79
C ALA A 213 29.46 -46.34 -51.50
N ARG A 214 30.62 -46.65 -52.09
CA ARG A 214 31.32 -45.78 -53.03
C ARG A 214 31.05 -46.34 -54.44
N ASP A 215 30.62 -45.47 -55.36
CA ASP A 215 30.23 -45.73 -56.76
C ASP A 215 28.77 -46.19 -56.98
N GLN A 216 28.37 -46.44 -58.23
CA GLN A 216 26.98 -46.67 -58.70
C GLN A 216 26.20 -47.82 -58.01
N SER A 217 26.83 -48.55 -57.10
CA SER A 217 26.16 -49.49 -56.20
C SER A 217 25.31 -48.76 -55.15
N GLY A 218 24.03 -49.12 -55.06
CA GLY A 218 23.06 -48.43 -54.19
C GLY A 218 23.44 -48.39 -52.71
N MET A 219 23.07 -47.29 -52.04
CA MET A 219 23.10 -47.19 -50.58
C MET A 219 22.12 -48.19 -49.96
N GLY A 220 22.48 -48.71 -48.78
CA GLY A 220 21.56 -49.58 -48.03
C GLY A 220 20.30 -48.83 -47.61
N GLU A 221 19.21 -49.56 -47.39
CA GLU A 221 18.00 -48.99 -46.79
C GLU A 221 18.28 -48.45 -45.38
N ASN A 222 17.58 -47.40 -44.99
CA ASN A 222 17.72 -46.84 -43.65
C ASN A 222 17.21 -47.82 -42.59
N GLY A 223 18.00 -48.00 -41.53
CA GLY A 223 17.53 -48.69 -40.33
C GLY A 223 16.38 -47.94 -39.66
N THR A 224 15.67 -48.61 -38.77
CA THR A 224 14.55 -48.02 -38.03
C THR A 224 14.68 -48.25 -36.54
N VAL A 225 14.26 -47.25 -35.77
CA VAL A 225 14.06 -47.35 -34.33
C VAL A 225 12.60 -47.00 -34.08
N THR A 226 11.79 -47.99 -33.73
CA THR A 226 10.34 -47.85 -33.58
C THR A 226 9.87 -48.27 -32.19
N GLY A 227 8.73 -47.73 -31.77
CA GLY A 227 8.05 -48.11 -30.52
C GLY A 227 6.63 -48.58 -30.79
N LYS A 228 6.02 -49.23 -29.80
CA LYS A 228 4.58 -49.53 -29.80
C LYS A 228 3.77 -48.23 -29.88
N ALA A 229 2.62 -48.30 -30.57
CA ALA A 229 1.71 -47.16 -30.71
C ALA A 229 1.30 -46.60 -29.33
N CYS A 230 1.49 -45.30 -29.14
CA CYS A 230 1.14 -44.66 -27.87
C CYS A 230 -0.38 -44.49 -27.72
N PRO A 231 -0.90 -44.53 -26.48
CA PRO A 231 -2.30 -44.23 -26.19
C PRO A 231 -2.61 -42.74 -26.43
N ARG A 232 -3.89 -42.38 -26.27
CA ARG A 232 -4.38 -40.99 -26.39
C ARG A 232 -3.56 -40.06 -25.47
N GLY A 233 -3.27 -38.84 -25.93
CA GLY A 233 -2.49 -37.84 -25.18
C GLY A 233 -0.95 -37.96 -25.28
N LEU A 234 -0.40 -39.09 -25.73
CA LEU A 234 1.05 -39.33 -25.78
C LEU A 234 1.59 -39.50 -27.21
N TYR A 235 2.84 -39.16 -27.49
CA TYR A 235 3.48 -39.30 -28.82
C TYR A 235 4.96 -39.71 -28.75
N GLY A 236 5.56 -40.04 -29.89
CA GLY A 236 6.97 -40.42 -30.01
C GLY A 236 7.25 -41.90 -29.75
N ILE A 237 8.53 -42.26 -29.75
CA ILE A 237 9.01 -43.65 -29.55
C ILE A 237 8.86 -44.07 -28.06
N PHE A 238 8.99 -43.08 -27.17
CA PHE A 238 8.96 -43.24 -25.71
C PHE A 238 7.63 -42.84 -25.08
N CYS A 239 6.61 -42.52 -25.88
CA CYS A 239 5.29 -42.07 -25.42
C CYS A 239 5.35 -40.90 -24.43
N GLU A 240 5.96 -39.80 -24.88
CA GLU A 240 6.02 -38.52 -24.18
C GLU A 240 4.69 -37.76 -24.28
N GLU A 241 4.45 -36.85 -23.36
CA GLU A 241 3.23 -36.05 -23.30
C GLU A 241 3.14 -35.05 -24.46
N CYS A 242 1.99 -34.93 -25.13
CA CYS A 242 1.79 -33.91 -26.15
C CYS A 242 2.05 -32.48 -25.60
N PRO A 243 2.56 -31.54 -26.42
CA PRO A 243 2.83 -30.17 -26.00
C PRO A 243 1.61 -29.46 -25.40
N ALA A 244 1.83 -28.52 -24.47
CA ALA A 244 0.75 -27.75 -23.86
C ALA A 244 -0.08 -27.00 -24.92
N GLY A 245 -1.40 -27.02 -24.77
CA GLY A 245 -2.33 -26.45 -25.76
C GLY A 245 -2.59 -27.36 -26.97
N THR A 246 -2.20 -28.63 -26.90
CA THR A 246 -2.60 -29.67 -27.86
C THR A 246 -3.28 -30.85 -27.18
N TYR A 247 -4.15 -31.54 -27.91
CA TYR A 247 -4.83 -32.76 -27.48
C TYR A 247 -4.71 -33.85 -28.56
N LYS A 248 -4.80 -35.11 -28.14
CA LYS A 248 -4.72 -36.27 -29.04
C LYS A 248 -5.72 -37.34 -28.64
N ASN A 249 -6.73 -37.56 -29.50
CA ASN A 249 -7.83 -38.49 -29.26
C ASN A 249 -7.68 -39.87 -29.94
N VAL A 250 -6.63 -40.07 -30.73
CA VAL A 250 -6.34 -41.32 -31.46
C VAL A 250 -5.09 -42.00 -30.92
N THR A 251 -5.02 -43.33 -31.07
CA THR A 251 -3.80 -44.10 -30.80
C THR A 251 -2.80 -43.95 -31.95
N GLY A 252 -1.51 -43.90 -31.64
CA GLY A 252 -0.43 -43.74 -32.63
C GLY A 252 0.81 -43.10 -32.00
N SER A 253 1.91 -42.99 -32.74
CA SER A 253 3.18 -42.43 -32.22
C SER A 253 3.64 -41.15 -32.94
N ASP A 254 2.93 -40.74 -33.99
CA ASP A 254 3.32 -39.55 -34.76
C ASP A 254 2.97 -38.25 -34.02
N ARG A 255 3.88 -37.25 -34.11
CA ARG A 255 3.70 -35.92 -33.52
C ARG A 255 2.55 -35.14 -34.14
N SER A 256 2.26 -35.38 -35.42
CA SER A 256 1.16 -34.73 -36.16
C SER A 256 -0.23 -35.09 -35.63
N LEU A 257 -0.34 -36.12 -34.78
CA LEU A 257 -1.59 -36.51 -34.13
C LEU A 257 -1.95 -35.62 -32.94
N CYS A 258 -1.02 -34.82 -32.41
CA CYS A 258 -1.30 -33.81 -31.39
C CYS A 258 -1.89 -32.55 -32.09
N ARG A 259 -3.21 -32.34 -31.94
CA ARG A 259 -3.95 -31.23 -32.56
C ARG A 259 -4.09 -30.07 -31.58
N HIS A 260 -4.09 -28.83 -32.07
CA HIS A 260 -4.27 -27.64 -31.23
C HIS A 260 -5.67 -27.58 -30.60
N CYS A 261 -5.72 -27.15 -29.34
CA CYS A 261 -6.97 -26.87 -28.64
C CYS A 261 -7.64 -25.60 -29.22
N PRO A 262 -8.99 -25.54 -29.26
CA PRO A 262 -9.71 -24.38 -29.76
C PRO A 262 -9.50 -23.15 -28.87
N TYR A 263 -9.04 -22.04 -29.46
CA TYR A 263 -8.73 -20.79 -28.75
C TYR A 263 -9.98 -20.08 -28.18
N HIS A 264 -11.17 -20.35 -28.73
CA HIS A 264 -12.43 -19.72 -28.29
C HIS A 264 -12.86 -20.10 -26.86
N GLU A 265 -12.30 -21.18 -26.33
CA GLU A 265 -12.62 -21.68 -24.99
C GLU A 265 -11.65 -21.16 -23.91
N LEU A 266 -10.58 -20.44 -24.31
CA LEU A 266 -9.55 -19.96 -23.39
C LEU A 266 -9.82 -18.49 -22.97
N PRO A 267 -10.01 -18.21 -21.66
CA PRO A 267 -10.08 -16.84 -21.16
C PRO A 267 -8.80 -16.03 -21.47
N ARG A 268 -8.93 -14.71 -21.72
CA ARG A 268 -7.81 -13.83 -22.11
C ARG A 268 -6.62 -13.81 -21.12
N ARG A 269 -6.85 -14.15 -19.85
CA ARG A 269 -5.84 -14.20 -18.78
C ARG A 269 -5.58 -15.64 -18.28
N ALA A 270 -5.81 -16.62 -19.14
CA ALA A 270 -5.54 -18.02 -18.88
C ALA A 270 -4.42 -18.56 -19.79
N ILE A 271 -3.72 -19.57 -19.30
CA ILE A 271 -2.71 -20.33 -20.04
C ILE A 271 -3.02 -21.81 -19.95
N TYR A 272 -2.85 -22.53 -21.07
CA TYR A 272 -2.96 -23.99 -21.08
C TYR A 272 -1.88 -24.61 -20.21
N ILE A 273 -2.23 -25.69 -19.51
CA ILE A 273 -1.30 -26.45 -18.69
C ILE A 273 -1.08 -27.84 -19.28
N SER A 274 0.16 -28.32 -19.22
CA SER A 274 0.45 -29.73 -19.45
C SER A 274 0.00 -30.54 -18.22
N VAL A 275 -0.84 -31.55 -18.43
CA VAL A 275 -1.26 -32.49 -17.39
C VAL A 275 -0.52 -33.80 -17.59
N ARG A 276 -0.13 -34.43 -16.47
CA ARG A 276 0.57 -35.72 -16.48
C ARG A 276 -0.25 -36.76 -17.25
N GLY A 277 0.38 -37.45 -18.20
CA GLY A 277 -0.28 -38.43 -19.08
C GLY A 277 -0.88 -37.86 -20.37
N GLY A 278 -0.75 -36.55 -20.59
CA GLY A 278 -1.20 -35.89 -21.82
C GLY A 278 -2.72 -35.71 -21.91
N ILE A 279 -3.17 -34.86 -22.85
CA ILE A 279 -4.58 -34.49 -22.98
C ILE A 279 -5.23 -35.34 -24.07
N ALA A 280 -6.23 -36.16 -23.69
CA ALA A 280 -6.94 -37.05 -24.61
C ALA A 280 -8.17 -36.40 -25.28
N GLU A 281 -8.86 -35.51 -24.56
CA GLU A 281 -10.16 -34.95 -24.96
C GLU A 281 -10.26 -33.45 -24.62
N THR A 282 -11.21 -32.75 -25.24
CA THR A 282 -11.52 -31.34 -25.00
C THR A 282 -12.71 -31.21 -24.03
N PRO A 283 -12.76 -30.20 -23.14
CA PRO A 283 -11.95 -28.98 -23.10
C PRO A 283 -10.56 -29.17 -22.50
N CYS A 284 -9.58 -28.45 -23.05
CA CYS A 284 -8.20 -28.54 -22.58
C CYS A 284 -8.02 -27.81 -21.23
N PRO A 285 -7.33 -28.40 -20.25
CA PRO A 285 -7.13 -27.80 -18.94
C PRO A 285 -6.29 -26.53 -19.03
N TYR A 286 -6.72 -25.49 -18.32
CA TYR A 286 -6.05 -24.20 -18.22
C TYR A 286 -6.00 -23.72 -16.78
N LYS A 287 -5.08 -22.78 -16.50
CA LYS A 287 -5.03 -22.04 -15.25
C LYS A 287 -4.89 -20.55 -15.53
N CYS A 288 -5.30 -19.73 -14.57
CA CYS A 288 -5.05 -18.29 -14.68
C CYS A 288 -3.54 -17.99 -14.53
N ILE A 289 -3.08 -16.90 -15.16
CA ILE A 289 -1.65 -16.50 -15.16
C ILE A 289 -1.11 -16.25 -13.74
N SER A 290 -1.98 -15.86 -12.80
CA SER A 290 -1.63 -15.51 -11.43
C SER A 290 -2.78 -15.88 -10.49
N ASP A 291 -2.46 -16.21 -9.24
CA ASP A 291 -3.44 -16.59 -8.18
C ASP A 291 -4.41 -15.46 -7.81
N ARG A 292 -4.11 -14.21 -8.22
CA ARG A 292 -5.00 -13.05 -8.09
C ARG A 292 -6.27 -13.11 -8.95
N TYR A 293 -6.35 -14.04 -9.90
CA TYR A 293 -7.49 -14.20 -10.79
C TYR A 293 -8.25 -15.47 -10.42
N HIS A 294 -9.57 -15.36 -10.31
CA HIS A 294 -10.42 -16.48 -9.91
C HIS A 294 -10.98 -17.22 -11.14
N MET A 295 -10.96 -18.55 -11.08
CA MET A 295 -11.49 -19.43 -12.12
C MET A 295 -13.03 -19.52 -11.98
N PRO A 296 -13.84 -19.64 -13.06
CA PRO A 296 -13.50 -20.08 -14.43
C PRO A 296 -13.00 -18.98 -15.39
N HIS A 297 -13.40 -17.72 -15.23
CA HIS A 297 -13.15 -16.68 -16.25
C HIS A 297 -11.86 -15.88 -16.06
N CYS A 298 -11.09 -16.16 -14.99
CA CYS A 298 -9.88 -15.42 -14.62
C CYS A 298 -10.13 -13.91 -14.43
N TYR A 299 -11.25 -13.59 -13.78
CA TYR A 299 -11.59 -12.23 -13.38
C TYR A 299 -10.89 -11.84 -12.08
N THR A 300 -10.71 -10.53 -11.88
CA THR A 300 -10.35 -9.95 -10.59
C THR A 300 -11.56 -9.94 -9.65
N ALA A 301 -11.33 -9.88 -8.33
CA ALA A 301 -12.42 -9.79 -7.35
C ALA A 301 -13.39 -8.62 -7.60
N LEU A 302 -12.90 -7.50 -8.13
CA LEU A 302 -13.75 -6.34 -8.49
C LEU A 302 -14.53 -6.59 -9.78
N GLU A 303 -13.93 -7.21 -10.80
CA GLU A 303 -14.64 -7.60 -12.03
C GLU A 303 -15.74 -8.62 -11.72
N GLU A 304 -15.50 -9.60 -10.85
CA GLU A 304 -16.53 -10.54 -10.38
C GLU A 304 -17.69 -9.81 -9.72
N LEU A 305 -17.41 -8.87 -8.81
CA LEU A 305 -18.46 -8.05 -8.19
C LEU A 305 -19.29 -7.32 -9.27
N ILE A 306 -18.64 -6.67 -10.23
CA ILE A 306 -19.33 -5.96 -11.31
C ILE A 306 -20.23 -6.90 -12.11
N TYR A 307 -19.74 -8.09 -12.48
CA TYR A 307 -20.52 -9.04 -13.27
C TYR A 307 -21.61 -9.77 -12.47
N THR A 308 -21.45 -9.96 -11.16
CA THR A 308 -22.54 -10.47 -10.30
C THR A 308 -23.73 -9.52 -10.25
N PHE A 309 -23.50 -8.20 -10.33
CA PHE A 309 -24.56 -7.19 -10.42
C PHE A 309 -25.10 -6.97 -11.85
N GLY A 310 -24.82 -7.89 -12.78
CA GLY A 310 -25.32 -7.82 -14.15
C GLY A 310 -24.48 -6.95 -15.09
N GLY A 311 -23.24 -6.63 -14.70
CA GLY A 311 -22.23 -6.02 -15.55
C GLY A 311 -21.94 -4.55 -15.25
N PRO A 312 -20.97 -3.95 -15.99
CA PRO A 312 -20.45 -2.62 -15.70
C PRO A 312 -21.52 -1.52 -15.70
N TRP A 313 -22.46 -1.59 -16.64
CA TRP A 313 -23.51 -0.58 -16.79
C TRP A 313 -24.47 -0.57 -15.62
N LEU A 314 -24.98 -1.74 -15.21
CA LEU A 314 -25.90 -1.86 -14.07
C LEU A 314 -25.21 -1.49 -12.76
N PHE A 315 -23.98 -1.94 -12.55
CA PHE A 315 -23.18 -1.58 -11.37
C PHE A 315 -22.95 -0.06 -11.27
N CYS A 316 -22.61 0.60 -12.38
CA CYS A 316 -22.45 2.06 -12.41
C CYS A 316 -23.75 2.80 -12.11
N LEU A 317 -24.89 2.34 -12.64
CA LEU A 317 -26.20 2.94 -12.34
C LEU A 317 -26.58 2.78 -10.86
N LEU A 318 -26.34 1.60 -10.28
CA LEU A 318 -26.57 1.34 -8.86
C LEU A 318 -25.68 2.22 -7.98
N LEU A 319 -24.40 2.32 -8.30
CA LEU A 319 -23.44 3.17 -7.59
C LEU A 319 -23.83 4.65 -7.68
N LEU A 320 -24.23 5.12 -8.87
CA LEU A 320 -24.71 6.49 -9.07
C LEU A 320 -25.97 6.75 -8.23
N GLY A 321 -26.91 5.80 -8.20
CA GLY A 321 -28.11 5.88 -7.37
C GLY A 321 -27.78 5.99 -5.88
N VAL A 322 -26.84 5.18 -5.39
CA VAL A 322 -26.36 5.25 -3.99
C VAL A 322 -25.68 6.58 -3.70
N LEU A 323 -24.87 7.11 -4.62
CA LEU A 323 -24.22 8.41 -4.45
C LEU A 323 -25.22 9.58 -4.46
N ILE A 324 -26.25 9.53 -5.32
CA ILE A 324 -27.33 10.52 -5.34
C ILE A 324 -28.15 10.44 -4.05
N LEU A 325 -28.48 9.22 -3.58
CA LEU A 325 -29.16 9.02 -2.31
C LEU A 325 -28.33 9.58 -1.15
N LEU A 326 -27.02 9.29 -1.11
CA LEU A 326 -26.11 9.83 -0.11
C LEU A 326 -26.04 11.35 -0.19
N ALA A 327 -25.95 11.93 -1.38
CA ALA A 327 -25.95 13.37 -1.59
C ALA A 327 -27.27 14.01 -1.16
N LEU A 328 -28.41 13.37 -1.40
CA LEU A 328 -29.73 13.80 -0.94
C LEU A 328 -29.84 13.73 0.58
N VAL A 329 -29.40 12.63 1.20
CA VAL A 329 -29.36 12.48 2.67
C VAL A 329 -28.45 13.54 3.28
N LEU A 330 -27.28 13.80 2.68
CA LEU A 330 -26.36 14.85 3.11
C LEU A 330 -26.94 16.25 2.86
N SER A 331 -27.70 16.46 1.80
CA SER A 331 -28.38 17.73 1.49
C SER A 331 -29.52 18.00 2.45
N VAL A 332 -30.38 17.00 2.72
CA VAL A 332 -31.44 17.08 3.73
C VAL A 332 -30.85 17.25 5.13
N ALA A 333 -29.76 16.52 5.42
CA ALA A 333 -28.99 16.76 6.63
C ALA A 333 -28.52 18.21 6.65
N ARG A 334 -27.85 18.73 5.62
CA ARG A 334 -27.44 20.14 5.57
C ARG A 334 -28.62 21.10 5.72
N MET A 335 -29.78 20.86 5.10
CA MET A 335 -30.97 21.70 5.28
C MET A 335 -31.53 21.62 6.70
N LYS A 336 -31.46 20.47 7.36
CA LYS A 336 -31.86 20.29 8.78
C LYS A 336 -30.82 20.81 9.77
N PHE A 337 -29.53 20.83 9.39
CA PHE A 337 -28.40 21.24 10.22
C PHE A 337 -28.00 22.70 10.02
N VAL A 338 -28.33 23.30 8.87
CA VAL A 338 -28.12 24.72 8.54
C VAL A 338 -29.45 25.48 8.62
N GLY A 339 -30.58 24.89 8.22
CA GLY A 339 -31.89 25.55 8.22
C GLY A 339 -32.65 25.56 9.55
N VAL A 340 -31.96 25.34 10.69
CA VAL A 340 -32.49 25.64 12.03
C VAL A 340 -31.84 26.91 12.62
N ASP A 341 -30.91 27.54 11.90
CA ASP A 341 -30.48 28.91 12.16
C ASP A 341 -30.92 29.78 10.98
N GLU A 342 -32.18 30.25 11.01
CA GLU A 342 -32.71 31.51 10.46
C GLU A 342 -34.20 31.38 10.14
N SER A 343 -35.04 31.62 11.16
CA SER A 343 -36.34 32.24 10.95
C SER A 343 -36.13 33.76 10.99
N PRO A 344 -36.65 34.53 10.03
CA PRO A 344 -36.31 35.94 9.87
C PRO A 344 -37.01 36.80 10.94
N GLY A 345 -36.23 37.32 11.88
CA GLY A 345 -36.56 38.46 12.73
C GLY A 345 -35.35 39.40 12.78
N PRO A 346 -35.52 40.73 12.75
CA PRO A 346 -34.47 41.65 12.32
C PRO A 346 -33.46 41.90 13.45
N ALA A 347 -32.30 41.25 13.42
CA ALA A 347 -31.08 41.73 14.06
C ALA A 347 -29.86 41.02 13.42
N PRO A 348 -28.83 41.75 12.97
CA PRO A 348 -27.72 41.15 12.24
C PRO A 348 -26.84 40.32 13.19
N THR A 349 -26.81 39.01 12.97
CA THR A 349 -25.86 38.08 13.58
C THR A 349 -24.46 38.35 13.01
N GLN A 350 -23.57 38.87 13.85
CA GLN A 350 -22.16 39.04 13.54
C GLN A 350 -21.50 37.67 13.35
N HIS A 351 -21.28 37.29 12.09
CA HIS A 351 -20.38 36.20 11.71
C HIS A 351 -18.93 36.64 11.94
N GLY A 352 -18.24 35.95 12.84
CA GLY A 352 -16.81 36.13 13.07
C GLY A 352 -15.96 35.48 11.98
N SER A 353 -14.98 36.25 11.50
CA SER A 353 -13.70 35.84 10.91
C SER A 353 -13.69 35.17 9.53
N GLN A 354 -14.00 35.94 8.50
CA GLN A 354 -13.24 35.89 7.24
C GLN A 354 -13.20 37.31 6.66
N ILE A 355 -12.01 37.91 6.63
CA ILE A 355 -11.78 39.18 5.93
C ILE A 355 -11.82 38.85 4.44
N ASP A 356 -13.02 38.90 3.86
CA ASP A 356 -13.20 39.05 2.43
C ASP A 356 -13.84 40.42 2.19
N HIS A 357 -13.01 41.36 1.73
CA HIS A 357 -13.43 42.68 1.26
C HIS A 357 -14.21 42.52 -0.04
N SER A 358 -15.50 42.19 0.04
CA SER A 358 -16.43 42.42 -1.07
C SER A 358 -17.90 42.23 -0.65
N PHE A 359 -18.43 43.14 0.16
CA PHE A 359 -19.87 43.40 0.19
C PHE A 359 -20.12 44.91 0.24
N PRO A 360 -21.21 45.43 -0.38
CA PRO A 360 -21.47 46.86 -0.43
C PRO A 360 -21.71 47.38 0.99
N PHE A 361 -20.83 48.25 1.45
CA PHE A 361 -20.71 48.74 2.81
C PHE A 361 -21.74 49.85 3.06
N LEU A 362 -22.69 49.63 3.97
CA LEU A 362 -23.61 50.66 4.46
C LEU A 362 -23.02 51.31 5.71
N GLU A 363 -22.42 52.49 5.52
CA GLU A 363 -21.70 53.27 6.54
C GLU A 363 -22.57 53.61 7.77
N SER A 364 -23.89 53.81 7.58
CA SER A 364 -24.82 54.13 8.66
C SER A 364 -25.09 52.98 9.64
N LEU A 365 -25.11 51.74 9.14
CA LEU A 365 -25.32 50.56 9.97
C LEU A 365 -24.05 50.21 10.74
N ASN A 366 -22.89 50.48 10.15
CA ASN A 366 -21.60 50.35 10.83
C ASN A 366 -21.48 51.36 11.97
N GLU A 367 -21.90 52.62 11.78
CA GLU A 367 -21.88 53.63 12.83
C GLU A 367 -22.74 53.23 14.03
N VAL A 368 -23.98 52.78 13.81
CA VAL A 368 -24.88 52.31 14.88
C VAL A 368 -24.38 51.02 15.56
N LEU A 369 -23.74 50.13 14.79
CA LEU A 369 -23.17 48.89 15.33
C LEU A 369 -21.90 49.19 16.15
N GLU A 370 -21.08 50.15 15.73
CA GLU A 370 -19.91 50.62 16.47
C GLU A 370 -20.31 51.38 17.74
N THR A 371 -21.38 52.19 17.72
CA THR A 371 -21.88 52.85 18.94
C THR A 371 -22.40 51.83 19.94
N ASN A 372 -23.20 50.84 19.50
CA ASN A 372 -23.66 49.76 20.38
C ASN A 372 -22.48 48.93 20.93
N ARG A 373 -21.47 48.63 20.10
CA ARG A 373 -20.25 47.93 20.55
C ARG A 373 -19.47 48.73 21.60
N ALA A 374 -19.37 50.05 21.41
CA ALA A 374 -18.69 50.94 22.34
C ALA A 374 -19.43 50.98 23.69
N GLU A 375 -20.75 51.16 23.68
CA GLU A 375 -21.60 51.17 24.89
C GLU A 375 -21.56 49.83 25.65
N GLU A 376 -21.61 48.70 24.94
CA GLU A 376 -21.51 47.37 25.55
C GLU A 376 -20.16 47.15 26.25
N SER A 377 -19.06 47.57 25.62
CA SER A 377 -17.74 47.42 26.22
C SER A 377 -17.52 48.32 27.44
N GLN A 378 -18.17 49.49 27.47
CA GLN A 378 -18.12 50.41 28.61
C GLN A 378 -18.97 49.95 29.79
N SER A 379 -20.07 49.23 29.54
CA SER A 379 -20.97 48.72 30.59
C SER A 379 -20.59 47.35 31.14
N HIS A 380 -19.66 46.63 30.50
CA HIS A 380 -19.23 45.30 30.93
C HIS A 380 -18.52 45.32 32.30
N VAL A 381 -18.96 44.46 33.24
CA VAL A 381 -18.37 44.34 34.58
C VAL A 381 -17.48 43.13 34.71
N HIS A 382 -17.99 41.93 34.44
CA HIS A 382 -17.25 40.72 34.70
C HIS A 382 -17.69 39.59 33.76
N ARG A 383 -16.73 38.75 33.41
CA ARG A 383 -16.91 37.57 32.57
C ARG A 383 -16.71 36.33 33.42
N MET A 384 -17.77 35.54 33.57
CA MET A 384 -17.75 34.29 34.32
C MET A 384 -17.69 33.10 33.35
N TYR A 385 -16.63 32.30 33.44
CA TYR A 385 -16.46 31.13 32.58
C TYR A 385 -17.18 29.91 33.13
N PHE A 386 -17.75 29.10 32.22
CA PHE A 386 -18.27 27.79 32.58
C PHE A 386 -17.12 26.81 32.86
N MET A 387 -17.32 25.98 33.88
CA MET A 387 -16.43 24.90 34.25
C MET A 387 -16.77 23.64 33.44
N GLY A 388 -15.76 22.79 33.23
CA GLY A 388 -15.89 21.50 32.54
C GLY A 388 -15.66 21.56 31.01
N PRO A 389 -15.21 20.46 30.39
CA PRO A 389 -14.85 20.38 28.97
C PRO A 389 -16.05 20.19 28.00
N ASN A 390 -17.29 20.37 28.48
CA ASN A 390 -18.52 20.13 27.72
C ASN A 390 -18.63 18.72 27.11
N THR A 391 -18.30 17.71 27.90
CA THR A 391 -18.41 16.30 27.50
C THR A 391 -19.69 15.69 28.06
N PHE A 392 -20.13 14.54 27.53
CA PHE A 392 -21.32 13.87 28.07
C PHE A 392 -21.14 13.43 29.52
N SER A 393 -19.91 13.12 29.94
CA SER A 393 -19.56 12.81 31.32
C SER A 393 -19.50 14.05 32.21
N GLU A 394 -19.09 15.18 31.64
CA GLU A 394 -18.87 16.42 32.37
C GLU A 394 -19.37 17.61 31.55
N PRO A 395 -20.66 17.98 31.73
CA PRO A 395 -21.26 19.13 31.05
C PRO A 395 -20.73 20.45 31.60
N TRP A 396 -21.03 21.52 30.89
CA TRP A 396 -20.80 22.87 31.40
C TRP A 396 -21.59 23.13 32.67
N HIS A 397 -20.95 23.78 33.64
CA HIS A 397 -21.61 24.21 34.86
C HIS A 397 -20.97 25.48 35.42
N LEU A 398 -21.76 26.27 36.15
CA LEU A 398 -21.32 27.44 36.89
C LEU A 398 -21.27 27.13 38.39
N PRO A 399 -20.29 27.67 39.14
CA PRO A 399 -20.28 27.56 40.59
C PRO A 399 -21.41 28.40 41.22
N HIS A 400 -21.97 27.93 42.33
CA HIS A 400 -23.05 28.62 43.05
C HIS A 400 -22.58 29.88 43.77
N THR A 401 -21.29 30.01 44.10
CA THR A 401 -20.78 31.20 44.77
C THR A 401 -20.47 32.31 43.75
N PRO A 402 -21.12 33.49 43.83
CA PRO A 402 -20.79 34.61 42.95
C PRO A 402 -19.37 35.13 43.27
N PRO A 403 -18.54 35.38 42.25
CA PRO A 403 -17.25 36.06 42.44
C PRO A 403 -17.39 37.41 43.16
N GLU A 404 -16.38 37.80 43.94
CA GLU A 404 -16.37 39.06 44.70
C GLU A 404 -16.63 40.29 43.81
N GLN A 405 -16.25 40.24 42.53
CA GLN A 405 -16.47 41.32 41.55
C GLN A 405 -17.95 41.52 41.18
N ILE A 406 -18.81 40.50 41.27
CA ILE A 406 -20.24 40.58 40.92
C ILE A 406 -21.16 40.53 42.14
N LYS A 407 -20.63 40.18 43.32
CA LYS A 407 -21.39 40.06 44.57
C LYS A 407 -22.14 41.34 44.94
N GLU A 408 -21.63 42.50 44.53
CA GLU A 408 -22.30 43.78 44.75
C GLU A 408 -23.44 44.09 43.79
N ILE A 409 -23.48 43.47 42.60
CA ILE A 409 -24.47 43.71 41.54
C ILE A 409 -25.59 42.67 41.59
N VAL A 410 -25.33 41.53 42.23
CA VAL A 410 -26.21 40.37 42.20
C VAL A 410 -26.80 40.10 43.60
N TYR A 411 -28.04 39.62 43.66
CA TYR A 411 -28.62 39.02 44.85
C TYR A 411 -28.19 37.55 44.94
N GLU A 412 -27.39 37.20 45.95
CA GLU A 412 -26.81 35.86 46.12
C GLU A 412 -27.87 34.73 46.07
N GLY A 413 -29.02 34.92 46.72
CA GLY A 413 -30.09 33.92 46.72
C GLY A 413 -30.71 33.68 45.34
N ALA A 414 -30.97 34.75 44.58
CA ALA A 414 -31.52 34.65 43.23
C ALA A 414 -30.46 34.19 42.21
N PHE A 415 -29.18 34.47 42.46
CA PHE A 415 -28.06 33.94 41.68
C PHE A 415 -27.98 32.42 41.76
N ASN A 416 -28.15 31.84 42.94
CA ASN A 416 -28.12 30.39 43.11
C ASN A 416 -29.19 29.70 42.27
N GLY A 417 -30.42 30.21 42.27
CA GLY A 417 -31.50 29.70 41.42
C GLY A 417 -31.21 29.84 39.92
N PHE A 418 -30.62 30.97 39.51
CA PHE A 418 -30.15 31.16 38.14
C PHE A 418 -29.09 30.12 37.74
N VAL A 419 -28.12 29.85 38.62
CA VAL A 419 -27.09 28.83 38.41
C VAL A 419 -27.69 27.43 38.34
N ASP A 420 -28.66 27.09 39.19
CA ASP A 420 -29.36 25.81 39.15
C ASP A 420 -30.05 25.58 37.80
N GLU A 421 -30.75 26.58 37.28
CA GLU A 421 -31.44 26.49 35.99
C GLU A 421 -30.45 26.39 34.82
N ILE A 422 -29.37 27.19 34.83
CA ILE A 422 -28.31 27.09 33.82
C ILE A 422 -27.66 25.70 33.84
N ASN A 423 -27.30 25.19 35.03
CA ASN A 423 -26.66 23.89 35.17
C ASN A 423 -27.61 22.76 34.72
N ALA A 424 -28.91 22.88 35.01
CA ALA A 424 -29.92 21.95 34.53
C ALA A 424 -30.08 21.97 32.99
N ILE A 425 -30.06 23.16 32.38
CA ILE A 425 -30.10 23.29 30.91
C ILE A 425 -28.82 22.71 30.29
N ALA A 426 -27.66 22.96 30.87
CA ALA A 426 -26.38 22.49 30.37
C ALA A 426 -26.17 20.96 30.52
N ALA A 427 -26.86 20.32 31.48
CA ALA A 427 -26.75 18.89 31.72
C ALA A 427 -27.22 18.02 30.54
N TYR A 428 -26.45 16.95 30.25
CA TYR A 428 -26.78 15.96 29.24
C TYR A 428 -27.63 14.82 29.82
N GLN A 429 -28.60 14.35 29.05
CA GLN A 429 -29.36 13.15 29.42
C GLN A 429 -28.56 11.87 29.09
N TRP A 430 -28.76 10.81 29.87
CA TRP A 430 -27.99 9.56 29.76
C TRP A 430 -28.03 8.93 28.35
N TRP A 431 -29.18 8.98 27.68
CA TRP A 431 -29.34 8.41 26.34
C TRP A 431 -28.52 9.17 25.27
N GLU A 432 -28.21 10.46 25.49
CA GLU A 432 -27.42 11.24 24.55
C GLU A 432 -25.98 10.71 24.46
N GLY A 433 -25.42 10.35 25.62
CA GLY A 433 -24.12 9.68 25.73
C GLY A 433 -24.14 8.27 25.17
N SER A 434 -25.22 7.50 25.40
CA SER A 434 -25.39 6.16 24.81
C SER A 434 -25.45 6.21 23.29
N MET A 435 -26.22 7.15 22.71
CA MET A 435 -26.28 7.34 21.25
C MET A 435 -24.91 7.72 20.66
N HIS A 436 -24.19 8.64 21.31
CA HIS A 436 -22.84 8.98 20.87
C HIS A 436 -21.90 7.77 20.92
N SER A 437 -21.99 6.95 21.98
CA SER A 437 -21.18 5.73 22.13
C SER A 437 -21.48 4.72 21.01
N ILE A 438 -22.75 4.48 20.70
CA ILE A 438 -23.17 3.60 19.58
C ILE A 438 -22.64 4.14 18.24
N LEU A 439 -22.85 5.44 17.97
CA LEU A 439 -22.37 6.07 16.75
C LEU A 439 -20.84 6.05 16.65
N SER A 440 -20.12 6.14 17.77
CA SER A 440 -18.65 6.12 17.76
C SER A 440 -18.09 4.77 17.28
N ILE A 441 -18.81 3.68 17.57
CA ILE A 441 -18.47 2.31 17.12
C ILE A 441 -18.89 2.10 15.66
N LEU A 442 -20.07 2.57 15.28
CA LEU A 442 -20.61 2.35 13.92
C LEU A 442 -19.94 3.25 12.86
N ALA A 443 -19.80 4.54 13.17
CA ALA A 443 -19.33 5.56 12.24
C ALA A 443 -18.83 6.80 13.01
N TYR A 444 -17.52 6.85 13.29
CA TYR A 444 -16.89 7.94 14.04
C TYR A 444 -17.22 9.37 13.53
N PRO A 445 -17.25 9.66 12.20
CA PRO A 445 -17.60 11.00 11.72
C PRO A 445 -19.04 11.42 12.08
N LEU A 446 -19.98 10.46 12.10
CA LEU A 446 -21.36 10.72 12.53
C LEU A 446 -21.46 10.93 14.04
N ALA A 447 -20.62 10.25 14.82
CA ALA A 447 -20.56 10.45 16.27
C ALA A 447 -20.07 11.87 16.63
N TRP A 448 -19.04 12.36 15.91
CA TRP A 448 -18.53 13.71 16.08
C TRP A 448 -19.54 14.77 15.69
N SER A 449 -20.21 14.62 14.53
CA SER A 449 -21.23 15.58 14.09
C SER A 449 -22.44 15.60 15.03
N TRP A 450 -22.87 14.44 15.53
CA TRP A 450 -23.91 14.32 16.56
C TRP A 450 -23.55 15.08 17.84
N GLN A 451 -22.34 14.89 18.35
CA GLN A 451 -21.87 15.57 19.56
C GLN A 451 -21.84 17.09 19.37
N GLN A 452 -21.31 17.57 18.24
CA GLN A 452 -21.28 19.00 17.92
C GLN A 452 -22.68 19.58 17.80
N TRP A 453 -23.62 18.86 17.19
CA TRP A 453 -25.02 19.28 17.11
C TRP A 453 -25.68 19.40 18.49
N ARG A 454 -25.47 18.41 19.37
CA ARG A 454 -25.99 18.47 20.75
C ARG A 454 -25.44 19.67 21.50
N ARG A 455 -24.14 19.94 21.40
CA ARG A 455 -23.50 21.11 22.02
C ARG A 455 -24.08 22.44 21.53
N ARG A 456 -24.29 22.57 20.22
CA ARG A 456 -24.92 23.77 19.62
C ARG A 456 -26.34 23.99 20.13
N LYS A 457 -27.13 22.91 20.17
CA LYS A 457 -28.49 22.96 20.69
C LYS A 457 -28.53 23.42 22.14
N LYS A 458 -27.63 22.91 22.99
CA LYS A 458 -27.50 23.34 24.39
C LYS A 458 -27.11 24.82 24.52
N LEU A 459 -26.16 25.29 23.71
CA LEU A 459 -25.78 26.71 23.68
C LEU A 459 -26.94 27.61 23.23
N GLN A 460 -27.70 27.20 22.21
CA GLN A 460 -28.90 27.93 21.75
C GLN A 460 -29.93 28.02 22.88
N GLN A 461 -30.20 26.91 23.57
CA GLN A 461 -31.12 26.90 24.72
C GLN A 461 -30.65 27.82 25.85
N LEU A 462 -29.35 27.82 26.17
CA LEU A 462 -28.78 28.74 27.17
C LEU A 462 -28.91 30.20 26.75
N ARG A 463 -28.69 30.52 25.47
CA ARG A 463 -28.85 31.88 24.93
C ARG A 463 -30.30 32.34 24.96
N GLU A 464 -31.24 31.47 24.57
CA GLU A 464 -32.68 31.77 24.60
C GLU A 464 -33.19 31.95 26.03
N PHE A 465 -32.71 31.10 26.95
CA PHE A 465 -33.00 31.21 28.37
C PHE A 465 -32.53 32.57 28.91
N VAL A 466 -31.27 32.94 28.72
CA VAL A 466 -30.76 34.22 29.25
C VAL A 466 -31.36 35.45 28.55
N ARG A 467 -31.69 35.37 27.26
CA ARG A 467 -32.22 36.53 26.50
C ARG A 467 -33.71 36.78 26.73
N SER A 468 -34.50 35.73 26.94
CA SER A 468 -35.96 35.84 26.95
C SER A 468 -36.68 34.95 27.96
N GLY A 469 -36.03 33.88 28.43
CA GLY A 469 -36.64 32.93 29.37
C GLY A 469 -36.49 33.35 30.84
N TYR A 470 -35.40 34.05 31.17
CA TYR A 470 -35.05 34.47 32.52
C TYR A 470 -35.31 35.96 32.71
N ASP A 471 -35.95 36.32 33.81
CA ASP A 471 -36.36 37.67 34.20
C ASP A 471 -35.23 38.52 34.80
N HIS A 472 -33.98 38.05 34.71
CA HIS A 472 -32.79 38.69 35.27
C HIS A 472 -32.94 39.05 36.76
N ALA A 473 -33.79 38.33 37.51
CA ALA A 473 -34.11 38.62 38.91
C ALA A 473 -32.89 38.64 39.83
N CYS A 474 -31.80 37.98 39.43
CA CYS A 474 -30.53 38.02 40.14
C CYS A 474 -29.86 39.40 40.13
N LEU A 475 -30.10 40.25 39.13
CA LEU A 475 -29.49 41.59 39.04
C LEU A 475 -30.20 42.60 39.95
N ARG A 476 -29.43 43.46 40.63
CA ARG A 476 -29.95 44.53 41.49
C ARG A 476 -30.57 45.66 40.68
N SER A 477 -29.92 46.08 39.60
CA SER A 477 -30.40 47.09 38.65
C SER A 477 -31.82 46.81 38.17
N CYS A 478 -32.69 47.80 38.28
CA CYS A 478 -34.06 47.75 37.77
C CYS A 478 -34.05 47.87 36.24
N ARG A 479 -33.15 48.68 35.70
CA ARG A 479 -33.05 48.90 34.25
C ARG A 479 -32.58 47.66 33.50
N SER A 480 -31.56 46.97 34.00
CA SER A 480 -31.04 45.76 33.35
C SER A 480 -32.09 44.62 33.33
N ARG A 481 -32.92 44.53 34.39
CA ARG A 481 -34.06 43.62 34.48
C ARG A 481 -35.16 43.94 33.48
N ALA A 482 -35.52 45.22 33.35
CA ALA A 482 -36.60 45.64 32.46
C ALA A 482 -36.24 45.49 30.97
N LEU A 483 -34.96 45.69 30.61
CA LEU A 483 -34.49 45.67 29.22
C LEU A 483 -33.92 44.33 28.77
N TYR A 484 -33.73 43.36 29.68
CA TYR A 484 -33.07 42.09 29.37
C TYR A 484 -31.65 42.25 28.78
N GLU A 485 -30.91 43.28 29.23
CA GLU A 485 -29.59 43.66 28.71
C GLU A 485 -28.43 43.37 29.68
N GLY A 486 -28.73 42.91 30.90
CA GLY A 486 -27.73 42.76 31.96
C GLY A 486 -26.87 41.50 31.91
N LEU A 487 -27.27 40.47 31.15
CA LEU A 487 -26.55 39.20 31.00
C LEU A 487 -26.46 38.80 29.54
N LYS A 488 -25.29 38.32 29.09
CA LYS A 488 -25.14 37.69 27.77
C LYS A 488 -24.33 36.41 27.85
N VAL A 489 -24.70 35.41 27.05
CA VAL A 489 -24.00 34.12 26.99
C VAL A 489 -23.32 33.96 25.63
N ALA A 490 -22.02 33.69 25.67
CA ALA A 490 -21.22 33.41 24.49
C ALA A 490 -20.33 32.18 24.72
N ALA A 491 -19.86 31.62 23.61
CA ALA A 491 -19.00 30.45 23.62
C ALA A 491 -18.01 30.52 22.47
N THR A 492 -16.92 29.78 22.61
CA THR A 492 -15.91 29.64 21.58
C THR A 492 -16.45 28.81 20.40
N SER A 493 -15.84 28.96 19.21
CA SER A 493 -16.29 28.32 17.97
C SER A 493 -16.25 26.78 18.01
N ASP A 494 -15.37 26.23 18.82
CA ASP A 494 -15.20 24.81 19.11
C ASP A 494 -16.16 24.27 20.19
N LEU A 495 -16.93 25.15 20.83
CA LEU A 495 -17.94 24.84 21.86
C LEU A 495 -17.37 24.07 23.06
N MET A 496 -16.09 24.27 23.36
CA MET A 496 -15.44 23.69 24.53
C MET A 496 -15.45 24.64 25.72
N LEU A 497 -15.45 25.95 25.47
CA LEU A 497 -15.48 26.99 26.49
C LEU A 497 -16.68 27.92 26.26
N ALA A 498 -17.47 28.13 27.31
CA ALA A 498 -18.55 29.11 27.34
C ALA A 498 -18.31 30.13 28.46
N HIS A 499 -18.95 31.29 28.37
CA HIS A 499 -18.94 32.31 29.40
C HIS A 499 -20.25 33.10 29.45
N VAL A 500 -20.52 33.67 30.62
CA VAL A 500 -21.59 34.64 30.87
C VAL A 500 -20.97 35.99 31.19
N ASP A 501 -21.34 37.02 30.44
CA ASP A 501 -20.93 38.40 30.62
C ASP A 501 -22.00 39.18 31.38
N PHE A 502 -21.58 39.94 32.39
CA PHE A 502 -22.42 40.80 33.22
C PHE A 502 -22.24 42.27 32.82
N PHE A 503 -23.36 42.99 32.63
CA PHE A 503 -23.37 44.40 32.23
C PHE A 503 -24.12 45.27 33.24
N LEU A 504 -23.66 46.51 33.43
CA LEU A 504 -24.31 47.51 34.27
C LEU A 504 -25.48 48.19 33.53
N GLY A 505 -26.62 48.29 34.20
CA GLY A 505 -27.81 49.00 33.68
C GLY A 505 -27.74 50.53 33.77
N GLY A 506 -26.73 51.11 34.42
CA GLY A 506 -26.50 52.56 34.52
C GLY A 506 -27.40 53.33 35.51
N ASP A 507 -28.40 52.68 36.11
CA ASP A 507 -29.16 53.16 37.28
C ASP A 507 -28.37 53.03 38.58
N GLU A 508 -27.43 52.09 38.64
CA GLU A 508 -26.43 51.94 39.69
C GLU A 508 -25.30 52.99 39.51
N LYS A 509 -25.58 54.27 39.77
CA LYS A 509 -24.56 55.35 39.73
C LYS A 509 -23.57 55.24 40.90
N ARG A 510 -22.64 54.27 40.84
CA ARG A 510 -21.44 54.23 41.70
C ARG A 510 -20.23 54.67 40.88
N THR A 511 -19.40 55.56 41.44
CA THR A 511 -18.20 56.09 40.77
C THR A 511 -17.09 55.06 40.58
N ASP A 512 -17.20 53.91 41.24
CA ASP A 512 -16.14 52.90 41.33
C ASP A 512 -16.34 51.74 40.33
N LEU A 513 -17.48 51.72 39.63
CA LEU A 513 -17.87 50.72 38.64
C LEU A 513 -18.23 51.43 37.32
N PRO A 514 -17.83 50.90 36.14
CA PRO A 514 -17.09 49.66 35.94
C PRO A 514 -15.60 49.80 36.26
N PHE A 515 -15.01 48.76 36.85
CA PHE A 515 -13.58 48.74 37.20
C PHE A 515 -12.70 48.98 35.98
N ARG A 516 -11.71 49.88 36.11
CA ARG A 516 -10.65 50.08 35.10
C ARG A 516 -9.85 48.79 34.95
N LEU A 517 -9.23 48.55 33.79
CA LEU A 517 -8.47 47.32 33.53
C LEU A 517 -7.48 46.98 34.66
N GLN A 518 -6.76 47.97 35.20
CA GLN A 518 -5.80 47.77 36.30
C GLN A 518 -6.43 47.21 37.58
N GLN A 519 -7.67 47.59 37.90
CA GLN A 519 -8.42 47.10 39.06
C GLN A 519 -9.00 45.69 38.83
N ARG A 520 -8.97 45.19 37.59
CA ARG A 520 -9.41 43.83 37.23
C ARG A 520 -8.29 42.81 37.27
N PHE A 521 -7.05 43.25 37.48
CA PHE A 521 -5.92 42.34 37.65
C PHE A 521 -5.94 41.71 39.05
N PRO A 522 -5.58 40.42 39.18
CA PRO A 522 -5.22 39.50 38.10
C PRO A 522 -6.44 38.97 37.33
N MET A 523 -6.33 38.92 36.00
CA MET A 523 -7.38 38.43 35.08
C MET A 523 -7.00 37.06 34.50
N SER A 524 -7.90 36.08 34.62
CA SER A 524 -7.74 34.75 34.02
C SER A 524 -8.36 34.70 32.62
N LEU A 525 -7.58 34.33 31.62
CA LEU A 525 -8.00 34.12 30.23
C LEU A 525 -7.83 32.65 29.84
N PRO A 526 -8.84 31.80 30.05
CA PRO A 526 -8.77 30.39 29.69
C PRO A 526 -8.70 30.17 28.18
N PHE A 527 -8.00 29.11 27.78
CA PHE A 527 -7.99 28.63 26.41
C PHE A 527 -9.24 27.80 26.12
N GLY A 528 -9.80 27.99 24.93
CA GLY A 528 -10.68 27.01 24.29
C GLY A 528 -9.87 25.84 23.75
N GLY A 529 -10.57 24.76 23.39
CA GLY A 529 -9.98 23.52 22.89
C GLY A 529 -9.45 22.60 23.98
N ASP A 530 -9.27 21.33 23.63
CA ASP A 530 -8.66 20.31 24.49
C ASP A 530 -7.27 19.87 23.99
N GLY A 531 -6.75 20.52 22.95
CA GLY A 531 -5.48 20.15 22.31
C GLY A 531 -5.57 18.89 21.46
N SER A 532 -6.79 18.50 21.07
CA SER A 532 -7.02 17.49 20.04
C SER A 532 -6.80 18.07 18.64
N TYR A 533 -6.67 17.19 17.64
CA TYR A 533 -6.53 17.63 16.25
C TYR A 533 -7.77 18.38 15.73
N MET A 534 -8.96 18.05 16.26
CA MET A 534 -10.22 18.70 15.88
C MET A 534 -10.51 19.99 16.66
N ALA A 535 -9.98 20.11 17.88
CA ALA A 535 -10.14 21.29 18.75
C ALA A 535 -8.79 21.65 19.39
N PRO A 536 -7.88 22.29 18.62
CA PRO A 536 -6.60 22.74 19.15
C PRO A 536 -6.81 23.83 20.21
N PHE A 537 -5.83 23.99 21.11
CA PHE A 537 -5.88 25.08 22.08
C PHE A 537 -5.91 26.43 21.37
N SER A 538 -6.79 27.33 21.82
CA SER A 538 -6.87 28.69 21.29
C SER A 538 -7.33 29.68 22.36
N LEU A 539 -6.74 30.88 22.35
CA LEU A 539 -7.24 32.02 23.08
C LEU A 539 -8.26 32.75 22.21
N ASN A 540 -9.50 32.81 22.67
CA ASN A 540 -10.56 33.56 22.00
C ASN A 540 -10.52 35.03 22.46
N SER A 541 -10.45 35.96 21.50
CA SER A 541 -10.47 37.40 21.76
C SER A 541 -11.71 38.03 21.14
N ASP A 542 -12.75 38.18 21.95
CA ASP A 542 -13.98 38.87 21.54
C ASP A 542 -13.79 40.40 21.57
N ASN A 543 -14.73 41.13 20.98
CA ASN A 543 -14.71 42.60 20.97
C ASN A 543 -14.64 43.21 22.39
N ILE A 544 -15.29 42.60 23.37
CA ILE A 544 -15.25 43.03 24.78
C ILE A 544 -13.83 42.90 25.33
N LEU A 545 -13.18 41.74 25.15
CA LEU A 545 -11.82 41.52 25.64
C LEU A 545 -10.82 42.46 24.94
N THR A 546 -10.94 42.63 23.63
CA THR A 546 -10.08 43.56 22.88
C THR A 546 -10.29 45.02 23.34
N SER A 547 -11.54 45.45 23.54
CA SER A 547 -11.85 46.80 24.06
C SER A 547 -11.29 46.99 25.46
N LEU A 548 -11.45 46.01 26.36
CA LEU A 548 -10.86 46.06 27.70
C LEU A 548 -9.34 46.15 27.67
N MET A 549 -8.68 45.31 26.86
CA MET A 549 -7.22 45.33 26.72
C MET A 549 -6.71 46.62 26.06
N SER A 550 -7.51 47.25 25.19
CA SER A 550 -7.17 48.54 24.56
C SER A 550 -7.06 49.72 25.54
N GLN A 551 -7.55 49.56 26.77
CA GLN A 551 -7.36 50.57 27.83
C GLN A 551 -5.90 50.70 28.27
N ALA A 552 -5.07 49.65 28.11
CA ALA A 552 -3.66 49.65 28.49
C ALA A 552 -2.71 49.38 27.32
N ILE A 553 -3.09 48.53 26.37
CA ILE A 553 -2.22 48.05 25.30
C ILE A 553 -2.82 48.43 23.94
N PRO A 554 -2.04 48.93 22.97
CA PRO A 554 -2.56 49.21 21.63
C PRO A 554 -3.25 47.98 21.02
N PRO A 555 -4.43 48.12 20.38
CA PRO A 555 -5.19 46.99 19.88
C PRO A 555 -4.40 46.17 18.85
N THR A 556 -3.55 46.81 18.06
CA THR A 556 -2.66 46.13 17.10
C THR A 556 -1.65 45.20 17.77
N THR A 557 -1.10 45.61 18.92
CA THR A 557 -0.19 44.79 19.73
C THR A 557 -0.94 43.60 20.33
N TRP A 558 -2.14 43.84 20.86
CA TRP A 558 -3.00 42.78 21.39
C TRP A 558 -3.37 41.74 20.33
N TYR A 559 -3.85 42.18 19.15
CA TYR A 559 -4.19 41.26 18.06
C TYR A 559 -3.00 40.43 17.58
N ARG A 560 -1.82 41.04 17.45
CA ARG A 560 -0.58 40.33 17.08
C ARG A 560 -0.18 39.30 18.12
N LEU A 561 -0.34 39.63 19.41
CA LEU A 561 -0.07 38.71 20.50
C LEU A 561 -1.02 37.52 20.47
N VAL A 562 -2.34 37.75 20.36
CA VAL A 562 -3.35 36.68 20.28
C VAL A 562 -3.10 35.79 19.06
N ALA A 563 -2.81 36.38 17.90
CA ALA A 563 -2.51 35.63 16.67
C ALA A 563 -1.23 34.79 16.80
N GLY A 564 -0.15 35.38 17.33
CA GLY A 564 1.12 34.69 17.57
C GLY A 564 0.99 33.56 18.57
N LEU A 565 0.25 33.79 19.66
CA LEU A 565 -0.03 32.77 20.67
C LEU A 565 -0.86 31.63 20.07
N ASN A 566 -1.94 31.92 19.34
CA ASN A 566 -2.77 30.92 18.69
C ASN A 566 -2.00 30.10 17.66
N ALA A 567 -0.98 30.67 17.00
CA ALA A 567 -0.08 29.91 16.14
C ALA A 567 0.75 28.88 16.93
N GLN A 568 1.22 29.22 18.13
CA GLN A 568 1.97 28.30 19.00
C GLN A 568 1.05 27.27 19.66
N LEU A 569 -0.14 27.67 20.12
CA LEU A 569 -1.10 26.79 20.79
C LEU A 569 -1.62 25.68 19.88
N ARG A 570 -1.71 25.90 18.56
CA ARG A 570 -2.04 24.86 17.56
C ARG A 570 -1.07 23.69 17.53
N LEU A 571 0.17 23.88 18.00
CA LEU A 571 1.19 22.83 18.06
C LEU A 571 1.11 22.00 19.35
N VAL A 572 0.34 22.44 20.34
CA VAL A 572 0.21 21.78 21.64
C VAL A 572 -0.69 20.55 21.52
N ARG A 573 -0.19 19.38 21.95
CA ARG A 573 -0.91 18.10 21.86
C ARG A 573 -1.28 17.58 23.24
N ARG A 574 -2.54 17.19 23.40
CA ARG A 574 -3.11 16.63 24.66
C ARG A 574 -2.28 15.51 25.29
N GLY A 575 -1.67 14.62 24.50
CA GLY A 575 -0.88 13.49 25.02
C GLY A 575 0.54 13.83 25.51
N ARG A 576 1.06 15.03 25.20
CA ARG A 576 2.46 15.43 25.53
C ARG A 576 2.57 16.88 26.01
N LEU A 577 1.60 17.34 26.80
CA LEU A 577 1.46 18.74 27.23
C LEU A 577 2.76 19.34 27.80
N ARG A 578 3.44 18.62 28.71
CA ARG A 578 4.69 19.10 29.34
C ARG A 578 5.81 19.43 28.34
N VAL A 579 5.88 18.71 27.23
CA VAL A 579 6.91 18.93 26.20
C VAL A 579 6.43 20.00 25.22
N THR A 580 5.15 19.94 24.82
CA THR A 580 4.60 20.82 23.78
C THR A 580 4.27 22.22 24.28
N PHE A 581 4.12 22.45 25.58
CA PHE A 581 3.98 23.80 26.15
C PHE A 581 5.31 24.53 26.33
N ARG A 582 6.47 23.85 26.33
CA ARG A 582 7.78 24.53 26.46
C ARG A 582 8.04 25.57 25.37
N PRO A 583 7.74 25.31 24.07
CA PRO A 583 7.84 26.33 23.03
C PRO A 583 6.91 27.52 23.28
N VAL A 584 5.69 27.27 23.79
CA VAL A 584 4.72 28.33 24.12
C VAL A 584 5.26 29.21 25.24
N LEU A 585 5.75 28.61 26.33
CA LEU A 585 6.38 29.33 27.44
C LEU A 585 7.57 30.17 26.98
N ARG A 586 8.48 29.58 26.20
CA ARG A 586 9.63 30.29 25.64
C ARG A 586 9.20 31.47 24.76
N TRP A 587 8.16 31.29 23.95
CA TRP A 587 7.63 32.36 23.09
C TRP A 587 6.97 33.47 23.93
N LEU A 588 6.22 33.11 24.98
CA LEU A 588 5.66 34.07 25.92
C LEU A 588 6.76 34.89 26.61
N GLU A 589 7.80 34.24 27.12
CA GLU A 589 8.94 34.92 27.78
C GLU A 589 9.71 35.83 26.81
N THR A 590 10.00 35.36 25.59
CA THR A 590 10.89 36.07 24.66
C THR A 590 10.21 37.14 23.81
N HIS A 591 8.92 36.98 23.47
CA HIS A 591 8.20 37.87 22.55
C HIS A 591 7.02 38.59 23.21
N ALA A 592 6.18 37.87 23.96
CA ALA A 592 4.95 38.44 24.50
C ALA A 592 5.22 39.31 25.75
N SER A 593 5.95 38.78 26.72
CA SER A 593 6.22 39.46 27.99
C SER A 593 6.98 40.78 27.81
N PRO A 594 8.01 40.90 26.94
CA PRO A 594 8.71 42.16 26.76
C PRO A 594 7.83 43.21 26.06
N ALA A 595 6.98 42.78 25.11
CA ALA A 595 6.06 43.68 24.41
C ALA A 595 4.96 44.22 25.33
N LEU A 596 4.52 43.42 26.31
CA LEU A 596 3.48 43.81 27.27
C LEU A 596 4.03 44.59 28.48
N ARG A 597 5.27 44.29 28.91
CA ARG A 597 5.93 45.01 30.01
C ARG A 597 6.10 46.50 29.74
N VAL A 598 6.30 46.90 28.47
CA VAL A 598 6.32 48.31 28.05
C VAL A 598 5.01 49.04 28.41
N HIS A 599 3.91 48.30 28.53
CA HIS A 599 2.58 48.81 28.89
C HIS A 599 2.19 48.48 30.34
N GLY A 600 3.13 48.05 31.19
CA GLY A 600 2.89 47.73 32.60
C GLY A 600 2.07 46.45 32.82
N VAL A 601 2.02 45.55 31.84
CA VAL A 601 1.25 44.29 31.91
C VAL A 601 2.19 43.10 31.76
N GLN A 602 2.04 42.09 32.61
CA GLN A 602 2.71 40.80 32.49
C GLN A 602 1.68 39.67 32.29
N VAL A 603 2.11 38.64 31.57
CA VAL A 603 1.29 37.51 31.18
C VAL A 603 2.06 36.23 31.41
N ASP A 604 1.49 35.35 32.23
CA ASP A 604 2.05 34.04 32.51
C ASP A 604 1.08 32.94 32.09
N LEU A 605 1.63 31.78 31.70
CA LEU A 605 0.84 30.59 31.46
C LEU A 605 0.41 29.99 32.80
N ALA A 606 -0.89 29.80 32.98
CA ALA A 606 -1.46 29.20 34.18
C ALA A 606 -2.33 27.99 33.83
N TRP A 607 -2.48 27.09 34.80
CA TRP A 607 -3.62 26.18 34.83
C TRP A 607 -4.65 26.74 35.83
N PHE A 608 -5.92 26.47 35.57
CA PHE A 608 -7.05 26.82 36.39
C PHE A 608 -7.73 25.53 36.86
N GLN A 609 -8.29 25.60 38.06
CA GLN A 609 -8.90 24.54 38.89
C GLN A 609 -9.18 23.19 38.19
N SER A 610 -8.70 22.09 38.79
CA SER A 610 -9.09 20.75 38.34
C SER A 610 -10.55 20.50 38.70
N THR A 611 -11.38 20.14 37.72
CA THR A 611 -12.72 19.66 38.03
C THR A 611 -12.68 18.30 38.73
N ALA A 612 -13.81 17.83 39.26
CA ALA A 612 -13.91 16.54 39.95
C ALA A 612 -13.43 15.35 39.09
N CYS A 613 -13.44 15.49 37.76
CA CYS A 613 -12.97 14.50 36.80
C CYS A 613 -11.47 14.60 36.46
N GLY A 614 -10.73 15.51 37.11
CA GLY A 614 -9.30 15.73 36.86
C GLY A 614 -9.00 16.49 35.57
N TYR A 615 -9.99 17.17 34.97
CA TYR A 615 -9.75 18.06 33.83
C TYR A 615 -9.13 19.37 34.31
N CYS A 616 -7.96 19.70 33.77
CA CYS A 616 -7.29 20.98 34.04
C CYS A 616 -7.51 21.93 32.86
N GLN A 617 -8.00 23.13 33.15
CA GLN A 617 -8.18 24.17 32.15
C GLN A 617 -6.91 25.01 32.06
N TYR A 618 -6.32 25.12 30.88
CA TYR A 618 -5.12 25.94 30.66
C TYR A 618 -5.52 27.33 30.18
N GLY A 619 -4.72 28.34 30.50
CA GLY A 619 -4.91 29.68 29.96
C GLY A 619 -3.80 30.64 30.38
N LEU A 620 -4.08 31.93 30.25
CA LEU A 620 -3.17 32.99 30.65
C LEU A 620 -3.66 33.68 31.91
N LEU A 621 -2.72 34.00 32.79
CA LEU A 621 -2.93 34.92 33.90
C LEU A 621 -2.30 36.26 33.52
N VAL A 622 -3.12 37.31 33.48
CA VAL A 622 -2.70 38.67 33.14
C VAL A 622 -2.73 39.50 34.42
N TYR A 623 -1.63 40.18 34.75
CA TYR A 623 -1.53 41.03 35.93
C TYR A 623 -0.70 42.28 35.65
N ALA A 624 -0.89 43.32 36.46
CA ALA A 624 -0.07 44.54 36.38
C ALA A 624 1.33 44.25 36.92
N VAL A 625 2.34 44.82 36.26
CA VAL A 625 3.70 44.86 36.80
C VAL A 625 3.71 45.94 37.88
N GLU A 626 3.86 45.54 39.14
CA GLU A 626 4.21 46.50 40.19
C GLU A 626 5.63 46.99 39.92
N ASP A 627 5.82 48.31 39.86
CA ASP A 627 7.16 48.90 39.78
C ASP A 627 7.94 48.43 41.01
N GLU A 628 9.05 47.70 40.79
CA GLU A 628 10.03 47.41 41.84
C GLU A 628 10.66 48.73 42.29
N THR A 629 9.99 49.44 43.19
CA THR A 629 10.59 50.46 44.05
C THR A 629 10.87 49.85 45.41
N GLU A 630 12.17 49.66 45.66
CA GLU A 630 12.83 49.43 46.93
C GLU A 630 12.61 48.08 47.63
N SER A 631 13.50 47.16 47.28
CA SER A 631 14.00 46.14 48.20
C SER A 631 14.36 46.74 49.56
N THR A 632 13.69 46.33 50.62
CA THR A 632 14.30 46.25 51.95
C THR A 632 14.40 44.77 52.34
N PRO A 633 15.61 44.25 52.58
CA PRO A 633 15.79 42.88 53.03
C PRO A 633 15.51 42.84 54.53
N VAL A 634 14.59 41.98 54.97
CA VAL A 634 14.50 41.60 56.38
C VAL A 634 14.67 40.09 56.48
N ASP A 635 15.74 39.77 57.21
CA ASP A 635 16.29 38.49 57.59
C ASP A 635 15.28 37.38 57.90
N GLY A 636 15.68 36.15 57.54
CA GLY A 636 14.92 34.93 57.79
C GLY A 636 14.91 34.47 59.24
N VAL A 637 13.92 33.63 59.56
CA VAL A 637 13.97 32.62 60.63
C VAL A 637 13.13 31.41 60.19
N ASP A 638 13.69 30.22 60.42
CA ASP A 638 13.12 28.89 60.28
C ASP A 638 11.74 28.68 60.94
N GLY A 639 11.00 27.68 60.42
CA GLY A 639 10.26 26.74 61.27
C GLY A 639 8.72 26.81 61.27
N ALA A 640 8.11 25.82 60.61
CA ALA A 640 6.96 24.97 61.00
C ALA A 640 5.71 25.53 61.72
N ILE A 641 4.57 24.83 61.43
CA ILE A 641 3.24 24.73 62.09
C ILE A 641 2.15 25.15 61.07
N GLN A 642 1.51 24.25 60.30
CA GLN A 642 0.59 23.17 60.67
C GLN A 642 -0.59 23.62 61.55
N ASN A 643 -1.74 23.91 60.94
CA ASN A 643 -3.06 23.33 61.24
C ASN A 643 -4.15 24.22 60.60
N GLU A 644 -4.93 23.73 59.63
CA GLU A 644 -6.06 22.79 59.75
C GLU A 644 -7.39 23.50 60.06
N HIS A 645 -8.45 22.95 59.46
CA HIS A 645 -9.88 23.15 59.71
C HIS A 645 -10.56 24.27 58.88
N GLN A 646 -11.65 24.02 58.14
CA GLN A 646 -12.58 22.89 58.25
C GLN A 646 -13.45 22.74 56.99
N SER A 647 -13.50 21.50 56.50
CA SER A 647 -14.70 20.78 56.02
C SER A 647 -15.88 21.57 55.45
N ARG A 648 -16.22 21.30 54.19
CA ARG A 648 -17.15 20.22 53.86
C ARG A 648 -16.94 19.72 52.44
#